data_AF-A0A923E5Q4-F1
#
_entry.id   AF-A0A923E5Q4-F1
#
_cell.length_a   1.000
_cell.length_b   1.000
_cell.length_c   1.000
_cell.angle_alpha   90.00
_cell.angle_beta   90.00
_cell.angle_gamma   90.00
#
_symmetry.space_group_name_H-M   'P 1'
#
loop_
_entity.id
_entity.type
_entity.pdbx_description
1 polymer ?
#
loop_
_entity_poly.entity_id
_entity_poly.type
_entity_poly.pdbx_seq_one_letter_code
_entity_poly.pdbx_strand_id
1 'polypeptide(L)'
;MQRRKTPTTIAITALAAVVMTMIAASPAHADPERRAAGSDSDSLRWSWIHTSRYGDIIRKTDRVTYTDAGAFTPIGCDATADGLPDIVFANGEGLHVLGYIPYGDPADEVTRTLAEQNELVTIPRPEGSQDFGKLVTCLPGSAKGSAMIGVSDETRVYLYAPGAEGSAPVLVKTIDIGERITALAGGPRNALSPSIAIGTAKGVSVVKTEPLLSKGGSVGLSETDPQTWTIDGSQGLSIIALETARGHYAVGSPASRTVFVASAATKSAQFTEKAIRIEDKAEAADTAFGASLAAIADLDGDGTPNLAIGAPGANGGRGAVALVTTPDSGSITVTTSSRDSSPVVNELGGDAGFLLLRGSAGRLGASLAWIDGGTEAGALLVGHPQDPEHTGGVIISQKALNRNYNTGQGIADIPSGQMATIASAEGGEGDAGSRVGIIPRRGDDPLVGLYTADSTNRVDVWTVDMSRQSEPTHDENEPIVAPIPEPPAPTAEAALSPLDTDAKKIWLGEFTSGLGSSLARGRCDVTGDGKADIVSGNVVRSEWKWDPFYAESTPTKGWVFNVTGQIQIIPGGTPGKELPSEETISINGPKRTPDPAVDSAIGLSVACLGDVNGDRIDDIAFGSHTTAKVWVLFGGEHLREVDLNALKPEYGWAVDLPEKGSGGFQISRVGDVDNDGLADLGFVVANAAYASGTGASERGTAYILKGKKDGATIDLKNLEAPNEAVIKKIHTPEGHTMNAFTPVGDINADGVEDFVVADFQHRNDEWVMPGMAWVVYGDSSPEVRAGQAGRGFVLSMPFDRSHRLGAGNSIAPLGDADGDGVGDFLIGFDGGQLLHQGSGGVALVLGRKTPVGTPVADLVISPLDAAAQSDRVRVITGRAGEEGIGFGYAVDALERAEQPPLIALGAWGENTNGRARLFSADQFTAPVRSIDEVEAEIIESAGERARFGRSIAFVGDLLGAPSLAIGADGVIDDEAKDEQGYAHSAHIMALRVSEPPSEDGSGADGKHGKQQKNDGGASSAGSEKALARTGFDARIGLGALVLLLAGAALHGRRSARRE
;
A
#
# COMPACT_ATOMS: atom_id res chain seq x y z
N MET A 1 -66.65 -32.20 -2.32
CA MET A 1 -67.95 -32.58 -1.70
C MET A 1 -67.73 -32.64 -0.20
N GLN A 2 -68.27 -31.69 0.58
CA GLN A 2 -69.45 -31.90 1.45
C GLN A 2 -69.42 -33.24 2.20
N ARG A 3 -69.66 -33.37 3.51
CA ARG A 3 -70.01 -32.51 4.65
C ARG A 3 -70.40 -33.53 5.73
N ARG A 4 -69.98 -33.32 7.00
CA ARG A 4 -70.78 -33.51 8.25
C ARG A 4 -71.25 -34.94 8.60
N LYS A 5 -71.40 -35.39 9.85
CA LYS A 5 -71.17 -34.90 11.22
C LYS A 5 -71.54 -36.07 12.17
N THR A 6 -70.65 -36.42 13.11
CA THR A 6 -70.84 -36.70 14.58
C THR A 6 -71.98 -37.61 15.11
N PRO A 7 -71.99 -38.04 16.40
CA PRO A 7 -70.98 -38.05 17.49
C PRO A 7 -70.77 -39.50 18.05
N THR A 8 -69.98 -39.87 19.07
CA THR A 8 -69.94 -39.38 20.47
C THR A 8 -68.77 -40.04 21.25
N THR A 9 -68.15 -39.22 22.10
CA THR A 9 -67.31 -39.37 23.33
C THR A 9 -67.52 -40.70 24.11
N ILE A 10 -66.58 -41.34 24.82
CA ILE A 10 -65.81 -40.87 26.00
C ILE A 10 -64.52 -41.70 26.26
N ALA A 11 -63.44 -40.95 26.53
CA ALA A 11 -62.24 -41.15 27.35
C ALA A 11 -61.76 -42.55 27.79
N ILE A 12 -60.45 -42.78 27.62
CA ILE A 12 -59.47 -43.04 28.70
C ILE A 12 -58.10 -42.54 28.23
N THR A 13 -57.38 -41.92 29.16
CA THR A 13 -56.29 -40.98 28.99
C THR A 13 -54.92 -41.65 28.90
N ALA A 14 -54.08 -41.09 28.01
CA ALA A 14 -52.62 -41.08 27.97
C ALA A 14 -51.89 -42.44 27.86
N LEU A 15 -51.94 -43.00 26.64
CA LEU A 15 -50.98 -43.96 26.15
C LEU A 15 -49.82 -43.22 25.45
N ALA A 16 -48.62 -43.70 25.71
CA ALA A 16 -47.47 -43.57 24.83
C ALA A 16 -47.88 -43.70 23.35
N ALA A 17 -47.50 -42.72 22.54
CA ALA A 17 -47.60 -42.81 21.10
C ALA A 17 -46.20 -42.59 20.51
N VAL A 18 -45.65 -43.69 20.02
CA VAL A 18 -44.59 -43.73 19.02
C VAL A 18 -44.95 -42.74 17.91
N VAL A 19 -44.24 -41.62 17.85
CA VAL A 19 -44.13 -40.83 16.65
C VAL A 19 -42.94 -41.39 15.90
N MET A 20 -43.21 -42.01 14.75
CA MET A 20 -42.23 -42.20 13.69
C MET A 20 -41.68 -40.82 13.34
N THR A 21 -40.55 -40.46 13.94
CA THR A 21 -39.72 -39.37 13.46
C THR A 21 -39.04 -39.91 12.21
N MET A 22 -39.39 -39.35 11.04
CA MET A 22 -38.45 -39.38 9.94
C MET A 22 -37.19 -38.70 10.47
N ILE A 23 -36.17 -39.49 10.75
CA ILE A 23 -34.81 -39.00 10.84
C ILE A 23 -34.49 -38.55 9.42
N ALA A 24 -34.79 -37.29 9.11
CA ALA A 24 -33.91 -36.56 8.22
C ALA A 24 -32.56 -36.64 8.93
N ALA A 25 -31.70 -37.55 8.46
CA ALA A 25 -30.29 -37.38 8.71
C ALA A 25 -29.96 -36.05 8.05
N SER A 26 -29.96 -34.98 8.85
CA SER A 26 -29.11 -33.85 8.54
C SER A 26 -27.78 -34.47 8.14
N PRO A 27 -27.16 -34.08 7.01
CA PRO A 27 -25.79 -34.48 6.79
C PRO A 27 -25.06 -34.08 8.06
N ALA A 28 -24.38 -35.03 8.71
CA ALA A 28 -23.42 -34.72 9.74
C ALA A 28 -22.46 -33.74 9.07
N HIS A 29 -22.67 -32.44 9.27
CA HIS A 29 -21.63 -31.47 9.00
C HIS A 29 -20.55 -31.90 9.98
N ALA A 30 -19.45 -32.43 9.44
CA ALA A 30 -18.25 -32.61 10.21
C ALA A 30 -17.98 -31.28 10.91
N ASP A 31 -17.63 -31.32 12.19
CA ASP A 31 -17.27 -30.11 12.91
C ASP A 31 -16.22 -29.34 12.08
N PRO A 32 -16.47 -28.07 11.71
CA PRO A 32 -15.54 -27.33 10.86
C PRO A 32 -14.18 -27.10 11.56
N GLU A 33 -14.12 -27.28 12.89
CA GLU A 33 -12.88 -27.22 13.65
C GLU A 33 -12.33 -28.61 13.94
N ARG A 34 -11.00 -28.77 13.82
CA ARG A 34 -10.29 -29.99 14.20
C ARG A 34 -9.00 -29.68 14.96
N ARG A 35 -8.28 -30.73 15.36
CA ARG A 35 -6.94 -30.59 15.94
C ARG A 35 -5.95 -30.20 14.85
N ALA A 36 -5.11 -29.19 15.14
CA ALA A 36 -3.97 -28.85 14.30
C ALA A 36 -2.97 -30.02 14.27
N ALA A 37 -2.36 -30.25 13.11
CA ALA A 37 -1.32 -31.25 12.90
C ALA A 37 -0.26 -30.69 11.93
N GLY A 38 1.00 -31.12 12.06
CA GLY A 38 2.09 -30.70 11.17
C GLY A 38 1.79 -30.72 9.66
N SER A 39 0.95 -31.67 9.19
CA SER A 39 0.49 -31.74 7.79
C SER A 39 -0.31 -30.51 7.32
N ASP A 40 -0.83 -29.72 8.25
CA ASP A 40 -1.60 -28.51 7.94
C ASP A 40 -0.69 -27.41 7.35
N SER A 41 0.61 -27.45 7.69
CA SER A 41 1.66 -26.61 7.12
C SER A 41 2.08 -27.02 5.70
N ASP A 42 1.67 -28.20 5.21
CA ASP A 42 1.94 -28.65 3.83
C ASP A 42 1.02 -27.99 2.81
N SER A 43 -0.07 -27.36 3.27
CA SER A 43 -1.01 -26.69 2.37
C SER A 43 -0.39 -25.42 1.77
N LEU A 44 -0.37 -25.33 0.44
CA LEU A 44 0.00 -24.12 -0.31
C LEU A 44 -1.21 -23.18 -0.36
N ARG A 45 -1.67 -22.72 0.80
CA ARG A 45 -2.81 -21.82 0.92
C ARG A 45 -2.38 -20.43 1.32
N TRP A 46 -3.14 -19.48 0.80
CA TRP A 46 -3.04 -18.08 1.17
C TRP A 46 -3.45 -17.87 2.63
N SER A 47 -2.56 -17.26 3.41
CA SER A 47 -2.95 -16.51 4.60
C SER A 47 -2.85 -15.02 4.23
N TRP A 48 -3.86 -14.22 4.57
CA TRP A 48 -4.15 -12.89 4.00
C TRP A 48 -3.06 -11.81 3.99
N ILE A 49 -1.87 -12.03 4.55
CA ILE A 49 -0.81 -11.01 4.56
C ILE A 49 0.53 -11.66 4.26
N HIS A 50 1.08 -11.37 3.09
CA HIS A 50 2.38 -11.85 2.65
C HIS A 50 3.27 -10.68 2.25
N THR A 51 4.56 -10.72 2.60
CA THR A 51 5.56 -9.76 2.11
C THR A 51 6.72 -10.38 1.29
N SER A 52 6.89 -11.72 1.21
CA SER A 52 7.65 -12.42 0.13
C SER A 52 7.42 -13.94 0.08
N ARG A 53 6.74 -14.45 -0.95
CA ARG A 53 6.32 -15.87 -1.08
C ARG A 53 7.42 -16.95 -1.10
N TYR A 54 8.68 -16.55 -1.00
CA TYR A 54 9.87 -17.38 -1.17
C TYR A 54 10.82 -17.14 0.00
N GLY A 55 10.85 -18.10 0.95
CA GLY A 55 11.80 -18.09 2.07
C GLY A 55 11.25 -17.64 3.43
N ASP A 56 9.94 -17.79 3.65
CA ASP A 56 9.31 -17.45 4.93
C ASP A 56 10.01 -18.07 6.13
N ILE A 57 10.02 -17.31 7.23
CA ILE A 57 10.38 -17.80 8.56
C ILE A 57 9.35 -18.81 9.05
N ILE A 58 8.11 -18.67 8.59
CA ILE A 58 6.93 -19.25 9.24
C ILE A 58 5.91 -19.59 8.17
N ARG A 59 5.49 -20.86 8.11
CA ARG A 59 4.25 -21.20 7.43
C ARG A 59 3.09 -20.95 8.37
N LYS A 60 2.30 -19.93 8.05
CA LYS A 60 1.06 -19.61 8.75
C LYS A 60 -0.07 -20.49 8.22
N THR A 61 -0.98 -20.86 9.10
CA THR A 61 -2.19 -21.62 8.73
C THR A 61 -3.46 -20.92 9.24
N ASP A 62 -4.62 -21.59 9.12
CA ASP A 62 -5.93 -21.04 9.48
C ASP A 62 -6.07 -20.65 10.97
N ARG A 63 -7.03 -19.76 11.24
CA ARG A 63 -7.32 -19.18 12.55
C ARG A 63 -8.66 -19.69 13.12
N VAL A 64 -8.73 -19.80 14.44
CA VAL A 64 -10.00 -19.85 15.19
C VAL A 64 -10.14 -18.61 16.07
N THR A 65 -11.27 -17.93 15.98
CA THR A 65 -11.63 -16.76 16.79
C THR A 65 -12.60 -17.17 17.90
N TYR A 66 -12.23 -16.90 19.15
CA TYR A 66 -13.09 -17.01 20.32
C TYR A 66 -13.56 -15.63 20.77
N THR A 67 -14.88 -15.42 20.79
CA THR A 67 -15.50 -14.12 21.13
C THR A 67 -15.59 -13.85 22.63
N ASP A 68 -15.41 -14.88 23.46
CA ASP A 68 -15.65 -14.86 24.91
C ASP A 68 -14.50 -15.51 25.72
N ALA A 69 -13.33 -15.71 25.11
CA ALA A 69 -12.21 -16.42 25.73
C ALA A 69 -11.63 -15.72 26.98
N GLY A 70 -11.68 -14.38 27.05
CA GLY A 70 -11.16 -13.66 28.21
C GLY A 70 -9.63 -13.57 28.23
N ALA A 71 -9.02 -13.70 29.41
CA ALA A 71 -7.57 -13.76 29.56
C ALA A 71 -7.03 -15.14 29.19
N PHE A 72 -5.82 -15.20 28.67
CA PHE A 72 -5.10 -16.43 28.32
C PHE A 72 -3.69 -16.41 28.88
N THR A 73 -3.08 -17.58 29.00
CA THR A 73 -1.71 -17.70 29.49
C THR A 73 -0.73 -17.16 28.44
N PRO A 74 0.24 -16.30 28.82
CA PRO A 74 1.22 -15.77 27.87
C PRO A 74 2.04 -16.88 27.17
N ILE A 75 2.29 -17.99 27.88
CA ILE A 75 2.91 -19.20 27.35
C ILE A 75 2.08 -20.39 27.84
N GLY A 76 1.55 -21.21 26.92
CA GLY A 76 0.78 -22.41 27.23
C GLY A 76 1.57 -23.44 28.05
N CYS A 77 0.87 -24.25 28.85
CA CYS A 77 1.48 -25.20 29.77
C CYS A 77 0.61 -26.42 30.02
N ASP A 78 1.22 -27.51 30.49
CA ASP A 78 0.53 -28.77 30.80
C ASP A 78 -0.32 -28.63 32.07
N ALA A 79 -1.58 -28.25 31.88
CA ALA A 79 -2.55 -28.01 32.95
C ALA A 79 -3.23 -29.31 33.39
N THR A 80 -3.30 -30.30 32.50
CA THR A 80 -4.00 -31.58 32.73
C THR A 80 -3.05 -32.71 33.14
N ALA A 81 -1.75 -32.44 33.26
CA ALA A 81 -0.68 -33.39 33.56
C ALA A 81 -0.58 -34.53 32.53
N ASP A 82 -0.87 -34.26 31.25
CA ASP A 82 -0.78 -35.21 30.14
C ASP A 82 0.58 -35.17 29.41
N GLY A 83 1.48 -34.27 29.84
CA GLY A 83 2.80 -34.08 29.27
C GLY A 83 2.84 -33.15 28.04
N LEU A 84 1.72 -32.52 27.67
CA LEU A 84 1.62 -31.62 26.52
C LEU A 84 1.10 -30.23 26.95
N PRO A 85 1.57 -29.13 26.33
CA PRO A 85 1.14 -27.78 26.70
C PRO A 85 -0.30 -27.50 26.26
N ASP A 86 -1.19 -27.24 27.20
CA ASP A 86 -2.60 -26.92 27.02
C ASP A 86 -2.86 -25.43 26.78
N ILE A 87 -4.00 -25.16 26.15
CA ILE A 87 -4.56 -23.82 26.05
C ILE A 87 -5.38 -23.55 27.30
N VAL A 88 -5.10 -22.42 27.95
CA VAL A 88 -5.76 -22.01 29.19
C VAL A 88 -6.37 -20.63 29.02
N PHE A 89 -7.68 -20.56 29.16
CA PHE A 89 -8.48 -19.34 29.15
C PHE A 89 -9.13 -19.10 30.51
N ALA A 90 -9.40 -17.84 30.85
CA ALA A 90 -10.15 -17.47 32.03
C ALA A 90 -11.02 -16.24 31.76
N ASN A 91 -12.30 -16.35 32.09
CA ASN A 91 -13.27 -15.27 31.91
C ASN A 91 -14.22 -15.20 33.13
N GLY A 92 -15.28 -14.39 33.06
CA GLY A 92 -16.24 -14.24 34.16
C GLY A 92 -17.01 -15.51 34.55
N GLU A 93 -16.98 -16.58 33.74
CA GLU A 93 -17.64 -17.85 34.00
C GLU A 93 -16.73 -18.83 34.73
N GLY A 94 -15.44 -18.84 34.42
CA GLY A 94 -14.49 -19.76 35.05
C GLY A 94 -13.14 -19.86 34.38
N LEU A 95 -12.43 -20.92 34.74
CA LEU A 95 -11.18 -21.36 34.12
C LEU A 95 -11.52 -22.42 33.07
N HIS A 96 -11.03 -22.25 31.85
CA HIS A 96 -11.30 -23.15 30.74
C HIS A 96 -9.99 -23.69 30.18
N VAL A 97 -9.92 -25.00 29.97
CA VAL A 97 -8.72 -25.70 29.50
C VAL A 97 -9.07 -26.50 28.25
N LEU A 98 -8.32 -26.28 27.18
CA LEU A 98 -8.42 -27.01 25.93
C LEU A 98 -7.12 -27.78 25.68
N GLY A 99 -7.24 -29.11 25.61
CA GLY A 99 -6.11 -30.04 25.51
C GLY A 99 -5.54 -30.22 24.10
N TYR A 100 -5.74 -29.26 23.20
CA TYR A 100 -5.17 -29.26 21.86
C TYR A 100 -5.17 -27.85 21.27
N ILE A 101 -4.43 -27.66 20.18
CA ILE A 101 -4.47 -26.42 19.41
C ILE A 101 -5.57 -26.54 18.35
N PRO A 102 -6.61 -25.69 18.41
CA PRO A 102 -7.72 -25.73 17.47
C PRO A 102 -7.25 -25.27 16.09
N TYR A 103 -7.83 -25.84 15.05
CA TYR A 103 -7.56 -25.54 13.65
C TYR A 103 -8.88 -25.28 12.94
N GLY A 104 -9.00 -24.10 12.31
CA GLY A 104 -10.22 -23.67 11.60
C GLY A 104 -10.46 -24.44 10.30
N ASP A 105 -11.68 -24.34 9.74
CA ASP A 105 -11.96 -24.89 8.41
C ASP A 105 -11.20 -24.04 7.37
N PRO A 106 -10.37 -24.64 6.51
CA PRO A 106 -9.67 -23.92 5.45
C PRO A 106 -10.57 -23.18 4.45
N ALA A 107 -11.88 -23.39 4.47
CA ALA A 107 -12.86 -22.69 3.63
C ALA A 107 -13.48 -21.45 4.29
N ASP A 108 -13.52 -21.37 5.63
CA ASP A 108 -14.22 -20.31 6.38
C ASP A 108 -13.46 -19.98 7.66
N GLU A 109 -13.08 -18.71 7.87
CA GLU A 109 -12.55 -18.28 9.16
C GLU A 109 -13.55 -18.61 10.28
N VAL A 110 -13.11 -19.40 11.26
CA VAL A 110 -14.03 -19.94 12.27
C VAL A 110 -14.15 -18.96 13.43
N THR A 111 -15.34 -18.39 13.64
CA THR A 111 -15.68 -17.58 14.83
C THR A 111 -16.69 -18.30 15.71
N ARG A 112 -16.41 -18.42 17.02
CA ARG A 112 -17.27 -19.12 17.98
C ARG A 112 -17.12 -18.63 19.42
N THR A 113 -17.92 -19.19 20.30
CA THR A 113 -17.83 -19.07 21.76
C THR A 113 -17.12 -20.29 22.36
N LEU A 114 -16.54 -20.16 23.55
CA LEU A 114 -15.94 -21.27 24.28
C LEU A 114 -16.96 -22.38 24.57
N ALA A 115 -18.23 -22.05 24.81
CA ALA A 115 -19.26 -23.05 25.08
C ALA A 115 -19.57 -23.98 23.87
N GLU A 116 -19.23 -23.54 22.65
CA GLU A 116 -19.37 -24.32 21.42
C GLU A 116 -18.17 -25.27 21.20
N GLN A 117 -17.12 -25.15 22.02
CA GLN A 117 -15.87 -25.90 21.89
C GLN A 117 -16.01 -27.34 22.39
N ASN A 118 -15.63 -28.30 21.54
CA ASN A 118 -15.52 -29.70 21.96
C ASN A 118 -14.35 -29.92 22.91
N GLU A 119 -14.54 -30.84 23.86
CA GLU A 119 -13.51 -31.23 24.84
C GLU A 119 -13.00 -30.10 25.75
N LEU A 120 -13.68 -28.95 25.77
CA LEU A 120 -13.35 -27.87 26.68
C LEU A 120 -13.67 -28.28 28.13
N VAL A 121 -12.63 -28.27 28.97
CA VAL A 121 -12.77 -28.49 30.40
C VAL A 121 -13.03 -27.16 31.09
N THR A 122 -14.24 -26.95 31.60
CA THR A 122 -14.62 -25.72 32.31
C THR A 122 -14.72 -25.96 33.82
N ILE A 123 -13.99 -25.16 34.58
CA ILE A 123 -14.03 -25.11 36.05
C ILE A 123 -14.71 -23.79 36.44
N PRO A 124 -15.89 -23.83 37.08
CA PRO A 124 -16.61 -22.62 37.46
C PRO A 124 -15.76 -21.69 38.33
N ARG A 125 -15.93 -20.39 38.15
CA ARG A 125 -15.26 -19.40 39.00
C ARG A 125 -15.60 -19.63 40.49
N PRO A 126 -14.68 -19.31 41.41
CA PRO A 126 -14.94 -19.39 42.84
C PRO A 126 -16.10 -18.48 43.29
N GLU A 127 -16.88 -18.92 44.27
CA GLU A 127 -18.01 -18.12 44.77
C GLU A 127 -17.52 -16.77 45.34
N GLY A 128 -18.16 -15.68 44.92
CA GLY A 128 -17.81 -14.33 45.36
C GLY A 128 -16.58 -13.71 44.69
N SER A 129 -16.03 -14.29 43.62
CA SER A 129 -14.97 -13.68 42.79
C SER A 129 -15.55 -12.65 41.79
N GLN A 130 -15.37 -11.36 42.06
CA GLN A 130 -15.77 -10.29 41.11
C GLN A 130 -14.63 -10.04 40.12
N ASP A 131 -14.94 -9.91 38.83
CA ASP A 131 -13.96 -9.77 37.75
C ASP A 131 -12.90 -10.90 37.72
N PHE A 132 -13.33 -12.14 37.94
CA PHE A 132 -12.47 -13.31 37.78
C PHE A 132 -11.96 -13.43 36.33
N GLY A 133 -10.73 -13.91 36.16
CA GLY A 133 -10.14 -14.11 34.84
C GLY A 133 -9.50 -12.85 34.25
N LYS A 134 -9.05 -11.90 35.10
CA LYS A 134 -8.33 -10.69 34.64
C LYS A 134 -6.93 -11.01 34.12
N LEU A 135 -6.22 -11.87 34.83
CA LEU A 135 -4.87 -12.32 34.48
C LEU A 135 -4.78 -13.82 34.73
N VAL A 136 -4.03 -14.52 33.88
CA VAL A 136 -3.76 -15.94 34.05
C VAL A 136 -2.29 -16.23 33.71
N THR A 137 -1.66 -17.11 34.48
CA THR A 137 -0.26 -17.49 34.28
C THR A 137 -0.05 -18.97 34.61
N CYS A 138 0.93 -19.57 33.96
CA CYS A 138 1.43 -20.89 34.29
C CYS A 138 2.54 -20.81 35.33
N LEU A 139 2.55 -21.75 36.28
CA LEU A 139 3.60 -21.90 37.28
C LEU A 139 4.21 -23.30 37.21
N PRO A 140 5.49 -23.46 37.59
CA PRO A 140 6.10 -24.78 37.74
C PRO A 140 5.29 -25.65 38.74
N GLY A 141 4.90 -26.86 38.33
CA GLY A 141 4.20 -27.83 39.17
C GLY A 141 5.13 -28.71 40.01
N SER A 142 4.55 -29.56 40.87
CA SER A 142 5.27 -30.44 41.80
C SER A 142 5.71 -31.78 41.20
N ALA A 143 5.18 -32.15 40.03
CA ALA A 143 5.58 -33.33 39.26
C ALA A 143 6.38 -32.91 38.02
N LYS A 144 7.19 -33.81 37.47
CA LYS A 144 8.04 -33.52 36.32
C LYS A 144 7.16 -33.31 35.07
N GLY A 145 6.98 -32.04 34.68
CA GLY A 145 6.26 -31.65 33.45
C GLY A 145 4.95 -30.90 33.68
N SER A 146 4.25 -31.16 34.79
CA SER A 146 2.95 -30.53 35.06
C SER A 146 3.07 -29.09 35.54
N ALA A 147 2.04 -28.28 35.28
CA ALA A 147 1.96 -26.88 35.67
C ALA A 147 0.77 -26.60 36.58
N MET A 148 0.95 -25.67 37.53
CA MET A 148 -0.17 -25.05 38.22
C MET A 148 -0.63 -23.82 37.44
N ILE A 149 -1.91 -23.46 37.57
CA ILE A 149 -2.48 -22.26 36.96
C ILE A 149 -2.78 -21.24 38.06
N GLY A 150 -2.30 -20.01 37.88
CA GLY A 150 -2.68 -18.87 38.70
C GLY A 150 -3.66 -18.00 37.94
N VAL A 151 -4.86 -17.78 38.48
CA VAL A 151 -5.88 -16.89 37.91
C VAL A 151 -6.15 -15.77 38.90
N SER A 152 -6.22 -14.51 38.46
CA SER A 152 -6.58 -13.40 39.33
C SER A 152 -8.01 -12.94 39.15
N ASP A 153 -8.58 -12.42 40.24
CA ASP A 153 -9.65 -11.43 40.19
C ASP A 153 -9.06 -10.02 40.41
N GLU A 154 -9.83 -9.05 40.91
CA GLU A 154 -9.29 -7.72 41.23
C GLU A 154 -8.21 -7.73 42.33
N THR A 155 -8.36 -8.55 43.38
CA THR A 155 -7.53 -8.49 44.61
C THR A 155 -7.00 -9.84 45.10
N ARG A 156 -7.42 -10.94 44.48
CA ARG A 156 -7.08 -12.30 44.89
C ARG A 156 -6.48 -13.08 43.73
N VAL A 157 -5.57 -14.00 44.08
CA VAL A 157 -5.02 -15.01 43.16
C VAL A 157 -5.50 -16.38 43.56
N TYR A 158 -6.05 -17.12 42.62
CA TYR A 158 -6.53 -18.48 42.74
C TYR A 158 -5.53 -19.43 42.10
N LEU A 159 -5.00 -20.37 42.88
CA LEU A 159 -4.06 -21.38 42.42
C LEU A 159 -4.79 -22.70 42.18
N TYR A 160 -4.72 -23.18 40.95
CA TYR A 160 -5.22 -24.47 40.52
C TYR A 160 -4.04 -25.41 40.31
N ALA A 161 -4.08 -26.59 40.94
CA ALA A 161 -3.10 -27.64 40.73
C ALA A 161 -3.62 -28.66 39.72
N PRO A 162 -2.72 -29.31 38.96
CA PRO A 162 -3.12 -30.39 38.07
C PRO A 162 -3.73 -31.54 38.89
N GLY A 163 -4.78 -32.15 38.34
CA GLY A 163 -5.44 -33.31 38.95
C GLY A 163 -4.70 -34.61 38.68
N ALA A 164 -5.42 -35.73 38.60
CA ALA A 164 -4.91 -36.93 37.94
C ALA A 164 -4.66 -36.63 36.45
N GLU A 165 -3.76 -37.39 35.80
CA GLU A 165 -3.48 -37.27 34.36
C GLU A 165 -4.78 -37.23 33.53
N GLY A 166 -4.90 -36.21 32.69
CA GLY A 166 -6.07 -35.97 31.83
C GLY A 166 -7.32 -35.42 32.54
N SER A 167 -7.23 -35.03 33.82
CA SER A 167 -8.35 -34.48 34.59
C SER A 167 -8.27 -32.97 34.77
N ALA A 168 -9.43 -32.35 35.07
CA ALA A 168 -9.55 -30.92 35.28
C ALA A 168 -8.66 -30.43 36.44
N PRO A 169 -7.97 -29.29 36.29
CA PRO A 169 -7.29 -28.63 37.40
C PRO A 169 -8.22 -28.40 38.61
N VAL A 170 -7.66 -28.51 39.81
CA VAL A 170 -8.41 -28.35 41.07
C VAL A 170 -7.92 -27.12 41.81
N LEU A 171 -8.85 -26.27 42.27
CA LEU A 171 -8.52 -25.12 43.11
C LEU A 171 -7.91 -25.62 44.43
N VAL A 172 -6.63 -25.33 44.65
CA VAL A 172 -5.89 -25.73 45.87
C VAL A 172 -5.70 -24.59 46.84
N LYS A 173 -5.68 -23.33 46.37
CA LYS A 173 -5.42 -22.17 47.22
C LYS A 173 -6.01 -20.87 46.68
N THR A 174 -6.36 -19.97 47.60
CA THR A 174 -6.62 -18.56 47.32
C THR A 174 -5.67 -17.69 48.15
N ILE A 175 -5.00 -16.75 47.49
CA ILE A 175 -4.11 -15.75 48.09
C ILE A 175 -4.84 -14.41 48.03
N ASP A 176 -5.02 -13.75 49.17
CA ASP A 176 -5.60 -12.41 49.26
C ASP A 176 -4.50 -11.35 49.31
N ILE A 177 -4.46 -10.48 48.29
CA ILE A 177 -3.47 -9.42 48.13
C ILE A 177 -3.96 -8.12 48.78
N GLY A 178 -5.28 -7.95 48.96
CA GLY A 178 -5.89 -6.75 49.52
C GLY A 178 -5.74 -5.49 48.66
N GLU A 179 -5.16 -5.59 47.46
CA GLU A 179 -4.89 -4.49 46.54
C GLU A 179 -5.13 -4.93 45.10
N ARG A 180 -5.36 -3.95 44.22
CA ARG A 180 -5.57 -4.21 42.79
C ARG A 180 -4.34 -4.86 42.17
N ILE A 181 -4.53 -6.06 41.62
CA ILE A 181 -3.51 -6.81 40.89
C ILE A 181 -3.40 -6.24 39.47
N THR A 182 -2.17 -6.03 39.01
CA THR A 182 -1.85 -5.44 37.70
C THR A 182 -0.99 -6.35 36.82
N ALA A 183 -0.26 -7.30 37.42
CA ALA A 183 0.58 -8.25 36.71
C ALA A 183 0.71 -9.57 37.48
N LEU A 184 0.92 -10.67 36.76
CA LEU A 184 1.04 -12.01 37.33
C LEU A 184 2.04 -12.84 36.52
N ALA A 185 3.01 -13.47 37.17
CA ALA A 185 3.97 -14.36 36.51
C ALA A 185 4.36 -15.56 37.38
N GLY A 186 4.27 -16.77 36.83
CA GLY A 186 4.89 -17.94 37.45
C GLY A 186 6.41 -17.84 37.50
N GLY A 187 7.01 -18.50 38.48
CA GLY A 187 8.45 -18.44 38.71
C GLY A 187 9.28 -19.26 37.73
N PRO A 188 10.60 -19.02 37.70
CA PRO A 188 11.53 -19.75 36.84
C PRO A 188 11.51 -21.24 37.18
N ARG A 189 11.55 -22.12 36.18
CA ARG A 189 11.63 -23.57 36.41
C ARG A 189 12.94 -23.98 37.09
N ASN A 190 14.00 -23.22 36.84
CA ASN A 190 15.33 -23.46 37.42
C ASN A 190 15.52 -22.84 38.82
N ALA A 191 14.49 -22.22 39.41
CA ALA A 191 14.58 -21.62 40.74
C ALA A 191 14.63 -22.68 41.86
N LEU A 192 15.32 -22.36 42.96
CA LEU A 192 15.43 -23.22 44.15
C LEU A 192 14.08 -23.59 44.81
N SER A 193 13.01 -22.86 44.52
CA SER A 193 11.64 -23.19 44.95
C SER A 193 10.64 -22.57 43.96
N PRO A 194 9.58 -23.29 43.55
CA PRO A 194 8.46 -22.74 42.79
C PRO A 194 7.87 -21.49 43.47
N SER A 195 7.62 -20.45 42.68
CA SER A 195 7.09 -19.17 43.14
C SER A 195 6.11 -18.55 42.15
N ILE A 196 5.40 -17.52 42.59
CA ILE A 196 4.59 -16.62 41.77
C ILE A 196 4.92 -15.18 42.13
N ALA A 197 5.13 -14.33 41.13
CA ALA A 197 5.27 -12.90 41.29
C ALA A 197 3.93 -12.22 41.01
N ILE A 198 3.53 -11.34 41.94
CA ILE A 198 2.24 -10.65 41.92
C ILE A 198 2.50 -9.15 41.97
N GLY A 199 2.16 -8.43 40.90
CA GLY A 199 2.36 -6.99 40.79
C GLY A 199 1.12 -6.19 41.19
N THR A 200 1.30 -5.15 42.00
CA THR A 200 0.28 -4.16 42.36
C THR A 200 0.80 -2.75 42.07
N ALA A 201 -0.03 -1.74 42.30
CA ALA A 201 0.39 -0.34 42.17
C ALA A 201 1.58 0.04 43.08
N LYS A 202 1.84 -0.73 44.15
CA LYS A 202 2.89 -0.43 45.14
C LYS A 202 4.18 -1.24 44.94
N GLY A 203 4.17 -2.28 44.13
CA GLY A 203 5.34 -3.13 43.91
C GLY A 203 5.00 -4.57 43.53
N VAL A 204 5.99 -5.44 43.71
CA VAL A 204 5.89 -6.87 43.36
C VAL A 204 6.10 -7.73 44.59
N SER A 205 5.19 -8.66 44.86
CA SER A 205 5.33 -9.67 45.91
C SER A 205 5.67 -11.02 45.29
N VAL A 206 6.82 -11.60 45.67
CA VAL A 206 7.25 -12.93 45.20
C VAL A 206 6.89 -13.99 46.24
N VAL A 207 5.86 -14.78 45.96
CA VAL A 207 5.29 -15.77 46.88
C VAL A 207 5.78 -17.18 46.52
N LYS A 208 6.40 -17.88 47.47
CA LYS A 208 6.72 -19.31 47.29
C LYS A 208 5.44 -20.14 47.33
N THR A 209 5.26 -21.05 46.37
CA THR A 209 4.01 -21.80 46.23
C THR A 209 4.01 -23.13 46.99
N GLU A 210 5.16 -23.81 47.14
CA GLU A 210 5.24 -25.08 47.88
C GLU A 210 4.65 -25.02 49.31
N PRO A 211 4.95 -24.00 50.13
CA PRO A 211 4.38 -23.93 51.48
C PRO A 211 2.86 -23.75 51.47
N LEU A 212 2.31 -23.17 50.39
CA LEU A 212 0.88 -22.92 50.24
C LEU A 212 0.11 -24.18 49.90
N LEU A 213 0.70 -25.10 49.15
CA LEU A 213 0.10 -26.39 48.79
C LEU A 213 -0.12 -27.31 50.00
N SER A 214 0.62 -27.10 51.09
CA SER A 214 0.49 -27.89 52.32
C SER A 214 -0.60 -27.41 53.29
N LYS A 215 -1.19 -26.22 53.07
CA LYS A 215 -2.19 -25.60 53.95
C LYS A 215 -3.50 -25.38 53.18
N GLY A 216 -4.62 -25.99 53.55
CA GLY A 216 -5.91 -25.73 52.92
C GLY A 216 -6.48 -24.32 53.22
N GLY A 217 -7.35 -23.80 52.35
CA GLY A 217 -8.14 -22.56 52.56
C GLY A 217 -7.50 -21.25 52.09
N SER A 218 -8.16 -20.10 52.31
CA SER A 218 -7.65 -18.77 51.94
C SER A 218 -6.56 -18.27 52.90
N VAL A 219 -5.53 -17.62 52.37
CA VAL A 219 -4.44 -17.00 53.16
C VAL A 219 -4.23 -15.56 52.68
N GLY A 220 -4.22 -14.61 53.60
CA GLY A 220 -3.79 -13.24 53.31
C GLY A 220 -2.28 -13.09 53.38
N LEU A 221 -1.73 -12.11 52.66
CA LEU A 221 -0.33 -11.72 52.83
C LEU A 221 -0.15 -11.01 54.18
N SER A 222 0.68 -11.56 55.07
CA SER A 222 1.06 -10.90 56.34
C SER A 222 2.23 -9.93 56.11
N GLU A 223 2.47 -8.96 57.00
CA GLU A 223 3.68 -8.10 56.93
C GLU A 223 5.01 -8.90 57.00
N THR A 224 4.94 -10.19 57.39
CA THR A 224 6.07 -11.12 57.50
C THR A 224 6.14 -12.16 56.37
N ASP A 225 5.19 -12.15 55.43
CA ASP A 225 5.18 -12.94 54.19
C ASP A 225 5.27 -12.00 52.97
N PRO A 226 5.67 -12.50 51.80
CA PRO A 226 7.01 -12.82 51.35
C PRO A 226 7.77 -11.56 50.83
N GLN A 227 8.84 -11.74 50.05
CA GLN A 227 9.70 -10.65 49.58
C GLN A 227 8.93 -9.66 48.69
N THR A 228 8.48 -8.54 49.23
CA THR A 228 7.90 -7.43 48.46
C THR A 228 9.00 -6.49 47.99
N TRP A 229 9.09 -6.27 46.68
CA TRP A 229 9.97 -5.29 46.05
C TRP A 229 9.19 -4.02 45.77
N THR A 230 9.65 -2.88 46.30
CA THR A 230 9.03 -1.57 46.06
C THR A 230 9.39 -1.07 44.67
N ILE A 231 8.40 -1.12 43.78
CA ILE A 231 8.49 -0.69 42.37
C ILE A 231 7.23 0.12 42.08
N ASP A 232 7.35 1.26 41.40
CA ASP A 232 6.18 2.06 41.03
C ASP A 232 5.35 1.35 39.97
N GLY A 233 4.20 0.80 40.39
CA GLY A 233 3.24 0.12 39.52
C GLY A 233 2.01 0.96 39.19
N SER A 234 2.05 2.28 39.42
CA SER A 234 0.88 3.16 39.26
C SER A 234 0.29 3.16 37.84
N GLN A 235 1.10 2.83 36.82
CA GLN A 235 0.67 2.66 35.42
C GLN A 235 0.54 1.19 35.00
N GLY A 236 0.47 0.26 35.96
CA GLY A 236 0.56 -1.18 35.71
C GLY A 236 2.01 -1.65 35.59
N LEU A 237 2.22 -2.95 35.81
CA LEU A 237 3.52 -3.59 35.69
C LEU A 237 3.47 -4.67 34.60
N SER A 238 4.64 -5.00 34.07
CA SER A 238 4.85 -6.24 33.30
C SER A 238 5.83 -7.13 34.07
N ILE A 239 5.61 -8.43 34.10
CA ILE A 239 6.48 -9.37 34.82
C ILE A 239 6.66 -10.63 33.99
N ILE A 240 7.92 -11.06 33.82
CA ILE A 240 8.26 -12.37 33.26
C ILE A 240 9.31 -13.06 34.13
N ALA A 241 9.35 -14.39 34.08
CA ALA A 241 10.46 -15.17 34.61
C ALA A 241 11.54 -15.36 33.55
N LEU A 242 12.80 -15.32 33.96
CA LEU A 242 13.97 -15.60 33.14
C LEU A 242 14.62 -16.90 33.62
N GLU A 243 14.80 -17.86 32.70
CA GLU A 243 15.36 -19.20 32.96
C GLU A 243 16.89 -19.20 33.11
N THR A 244 17.43 -18.19 33.78
CA THR A 244 18.85 -18.09 34.16
C THR A 244 19.23 -19.11 35.23
N ALA A 245 20.54 -19.35 35.41
CA ALA A 245 21.06 -20.24 36.46
C ALA A 245 20.64 -19.87 37.91
N ARG A 246 20.26 -18.61 38.17
CA ARG A 246 19.83 -18.12 39.50
C ARG A 246 18.33 -17.87 39.62
N GLY A 247 17.56 -18.12 38.56
CA GLY A 247 16.12 -17.84 38.48
C GLY A 247 15.77 -16.39 38.76
N HIS A 248 15.66 -15.56 37.71
CA HIS A 248 15.35 -14.14 37.83
C HIS A 248 13.92 -13.82 37.42
N TYR A 249 13.39 -12.72 37.94
CA TYR A 249 12.25 -12.03 37.37
C TYR A 249 12.74 -10.74 36.71
N ALA A 250 12.18 -10.43 35.54
CA ALA A 250 12.23 -9.09 34.97
C ALA A 250 10.89 -8.40 35.23
N VAL A 251 10.93 -7.20 35.77
CA VAL A 251 9.75 -6.39 36.11
C VAL A 251 9.83 -5.04 35.40
N GLY A 252 8.95 -4.80 34.45
CA GLY A 252 8.84 -3.53 33.75
C GLY A 252 7.90 -2.56 34.46
N SER A 253 8.36 -1.34 34.66
CA SER A 253 7.58 -0.23 35.24
C SER A 253 7.53 0.92 34.24
N PRO A 254 6.43 1.06 33.47
CA PRO A 254 6.20 2.21 32.59
C PRO A 254 6.28 3.54 33.32
N ALA A 255 5.74 3.62 34.53
CA ALA A 255 5.73 4.83 35.36
C ALA A 255 7.14 5.35 35.66
N SER A 256 8.10 4.46 35.89
CA SER A 256 9.50 4.81 36.13
C SER A 256 10.40 4.64 34.91
N ARG A 257 9.86 4.21 33.77
CA ARG A 257 10.59 3.87 32.53
C ARG A 257 11.81 2.97 32.79
N THR A 258 11.62 1.99 33.67
CA THR A 258 12.70 1.11 34.14
C THR A 258 12.24 -0.34 34.14
N VAL A 259 13.11 -1.24 33.67
CA VAL A 259 13.00 -2.68 33.89
C VAL A 259 13.99 -3.11 34.97
N PHE A 260 13.48 -3.81 35.97
CA PHE A 260 14.25 -4.36 37.08
C PHE A 260 14.47 -5.85 36.88
N VAL A 261 15.71 -6.31 36.92
CA VAL A 261 16.04 -7.75 36.88
C VAL A 261 16.61 -8.17 38.23
N ALA A 262 15.94 -9.11 38.91
CA ALA A 262 16.34 -9.56 40.24
C ALA A 262 16.03 -11.05 40.45
N SER A 263 16.91 -11.75 41.19
CA SER A 263 16.69 -13.16 41.51
C SER A 263 15.42 -13.31 42.36
N ALA A 264 14.64 -14.37 42.14
CA ALA A 264 13.46 -14.69 42.96
C ALA A 264 13.78 -14.86 44.46
N ALA A 265 15.05 -15.10 44.80
CA ALA A 265 15.54 -15.20 46.19
C ALA A 265 15.94 -13.83 46.80
N THR A 266 15.88 -12.74 46.04
CA THR A 266 16.32 -11.40 46.48
C THR A 266 15.43 -10.90 47.59
N LYS A 267 16.05 -10.54 48.72
CA LYS A 267 15.31 -10.03 49.87
C LYS A 267 14.84 -8.60 49.64
N SER A 268 13.67 -8.21 50.17
CA SER A 268 13.12 -6.85 50.07
C SER A 268 14.13 -5.77 50.45
N ALA A 269 14.83 -5.95 51.57
CA ALA A 269 15.85 -5.02 52.05
C ALA A 269 17.11 -4.93 51.15
N GLN A 270 17.29 -5.88 50.22
CA GLN A 270 18.44 -5.94 49.30
C GLN A 270 18.06 -5.58 47.87
N PHE A 271 16.77 -5.39 47.57
CA PHE A 271 16.29 -5.20 46.21
C PHE A 271 16.93 -3.99 45.54
N THR A 272 16.94 -2.84 46.20
CA THR A 272 17.51 -1.59 45.64
C THR A 272 19.00 -1.71 45.28
N GLU A 273 19.77 -2.52 46.02
CA GLU A 273 21.21 -2.68 45.79
C GLU A 273 21.53 -3.81 44.80
N LYS A 274 20.68 -4.84 44.70
CA LYS A 274 20.94 -6.06 43.92
C LYS A 274 20.17 -6.16 42.61
N ALA A 275 19.11 -5.38 42.45
CA ALA A 275 18.36 -5.35 41.20
C ALA A 275 19.19 -4.64 40.13
N ILE A 276 19.36 -5.32 39.00
CA ILE A 276 19.84 -4.72 37.77
C ILE A 276 18.77 -3.76 37.26
N ARG A 277 19.19 -2.63 36.71
CA ARG A 277 18.30 -1.59 36.16
C ARG A 277 18.57 -1.38 34.68
N ILE A 278 17.53 -1.51 33.88
CA ILE A 278 17.54 -1.15 32.46
C ILE A 278 16.63 0.06 32.32
N GLU A 279 17.18 1.23 31.99
CA GLU A 279 16.48 2.51 32.06
C GLU A 279 16.40 3.20 30.71
N ASP A 280 15.21 3.69 30.35
CA ASP A 280 15.06 4.60 29.21
C ASP A 280 15.40 6.04 29.61
N LYS A 281 16.33 6.66 28.87
CA LYS A 281 16.79 8.04 29.05
C LYS A 281 16.35 8.97 27.92
N ALA A 282 15.42 8.56 27.07
CA ALA A 282 14.83 9.44 26.06
C ALA A 282 14.27 10.74 26.68
N GLU A 283 14.38 11.83 25.93
CA GLU A 283 13.88 13.16 26.34
C GLU A 283 12.36 13.20 26.48
N ALA A 284 11.63 12.39 25.70
CA ALA A 284 10.19 12.26 25.81
C ALA A 284 9.79 11.56 27.12
N ALA A 285 8.84 12.15 27.84
CA ALA A 285 8.45 11.67 29.17
C ALA A 285 7.51 10.44 29.15
N ASP A 286 6.82 10.16 28.05
CA ASP A 286 5.72 9.17 28.00
C ASP A 286 5.99 8.01 27.03
N THR A 287 7.19 7.43 27.07
CA THR A 287 7.58 6.31 26.20
C THR A 287 6.91 4.99 26.59
N ALA A 288 6.39 4.91 27.81
CA ALA A 288 5.88 3.68 28.43
C ALA A 288 6.88 2.51 28.39
N PHE A 289 8.19 2.78 28.48
CA PHE A 289 9.23 1.76 28.46
C PHE A 289 9.05 0.73 29.59
N GLY A 290 9.04 -0.55 29.23
CA GLY A 290 8.74 -1.66 30.14
C GLY A 290 7.26 -2.03 30.20
N ALA A 291 6.42 -1.55 29.27
CA ALA A 291 5.00 -1.93 29.19
C ALA A 291 4.79 -3.41 28.87
N SER A 292 5.71 -4.01 28.12
CA SER A 292 5.71 -5.44 27.80
C SER A 292 7.13 -5.99 27.82
N LEU A 293 7.26 -7.29 28.07
CA LEU A 293 8.53 -7.99 28.17
C LEU A 293 8.41 -9.38 27.54
N ALA A 294 9.48 -9.83 26.87
CA ALA A 294 9.64 -11.22 26.47
C ALA A 294 11.10 -11.64 26.66
N ALA A 295 11.31 -12.82 27.27
CA ALA A 295 12.60 -13.49 27.22
C ALA A 295 12.78 -14.02 25.79
N ILE A 296 13.88 -13.70 25.16
CA ILE A 296 14.18 -14.10 23.77
C ILE A 296 15.41 -15.00 23.75
N ALA A 297 15.76 -15.53 22.58
CA ALA A 297 17.00 -16.29 22.44
C ALA A 297 18.23 -15.47 22.86
N ASP A 298 19.29 -16.19 23.20
CA ASP A 298 20.62 -15.63 23.40
C ASP A 298 21.18 -15.21 22.02
N LEU A 299 21.18 -13.90 21.76
CA LEU A 299 21.62 -13.30 20.50
C LEU A 299 23.12 -12.96 20.52
N ASP A 300 23.72 -12.77 21.70
CA ASP A 300 25.14 -12.45 21.88
C ASP A 300 26.02 -13.67 22.18
N GLY A 301 25.41 -14.84 22.38
CA GLY A 301 26.09 -16.13 22.54
C GLY A 301 26.73 -16.32 23.91
N ASP A 302 26.26 -15.59 24.93
CA ASP A 302 26.81 -15.62 26.29
C ASP A 302 26.25 -16.74 27.18
N GLY A 303 25.25 -17.47 26.67
CA GLY A 303 24.54 -18.56 27.35
C GLY A 303 23.33 -18.10 28.18
N THR A 304 22.98 -16.81 28.17
CA THR A 304 21.87 -16.23 28.91
C THR A 304 20.82 -15.68 27.94
N PRO A 305 19.52 -16.04 28.09
CA PRO A 305 18.45 -15.46 27.29
C PRO A 305 18.48 -13.93 27.36
N ASN A 306 18.41 -13.27 26.21
CA ASN A 306 18.30 -11.81 26.17
C ASN A 306 16.85 -11.37 26.45
N LEU A 307 16.62 -10.05 26.50
CA LEU A 307 15.34 -9.45 26.83
C LEU A 307 14.85 -8.53 25.71
N ALA A 308 13.60 -8.73 25.27
CA ALA A 308 12.87 -7.75 24.48
C ALA A 308 11.98 -6.90 25.41
N ILE A 309 12.05 -5.58 25.26
CA ILE A 309 11.36 -4.60 26.11
C ILE A 309 10.54 -3.65 25.24
N GLY A 310 9.23 -3.61 25.45
CA GLY A 310 8.32 -2.73 24.73
C GLY A 310 8.27 -1.31 25.29
N ALA A 311 8.19 -0.33 24.38
CA ALA A 311 7.99 1.09 24.68
C ALA A 311 6.95 1.69 23.70
N PRO A 312 5.67 1.32 23.83
CA PRO A 312 4.64 1.65 22.84
C PRO A 312 4.36 3.16 22.70
N GLY A 313 4.72 3.98 23.69
CA GLY A 313 4.60 5.44 23.63
C GLY A 313 5.77 6.16 22.95
N ALA A 314 6.87 5.45 22.69
CA ALA A 314 8.06 6.05 22.08
C ALA A 314 7.79 6.62 20.67
N ASN A 315 8.64 7.55 20.24
CA ASN A 315 8.65 8.09 18.86
C ASN A 315 7.32 8.72 18.41
N GLY A 316 6.62 9.40 19.33
CA GLY A 316 5.31 10.02 19.07
C GLY A 316 4.17 9.02 19.02
N GLY A 317 4.23 7.94 19.81
CA GLY A 317 3.21 6.87 19.82
C GLY A 317 3.36 5.83 18.71
N ARG A 318 4.45 5.89 17.92
CA ARG A 318 4.81 4.83 16.95
C ARG A 318 5.33 3.57 17.64
N GLY A 319 5.90 3.74 18.84
CA GLY A 319 6.44 2.67 19.67
C GLY A 319 7.88 2.27 19.30
N ALA A 320 8.46 1.41 20.13
CA ALA A 320 9.79 0.82 19.95
C ALA A 320 9.88 -0.50 20.74
N VAL A 321 10.75 -1.40 20.30
CA VAL A 321 11.19 -2.57 21.09
C VAL A 321 12.70 -2.50 21.26
N ALA A 322 13.17 -2.50 22.50
CA ALA A 322 14.59 -2.63 22.81
C ALA A 322 14.94 -4.11 22.95
N LEU A 323 15.93 -4.57 22.18
CA LEU A 323 16.57 -5.87 22.39
C LEU A 323 17.80 -5.62 23.23
N VAL A 324 17.88 -6.27 24.39
CA VAL A 324 18.88 -5.97 25.40
C VAL A 324 19.53 -7.27 25.88
N THR A 325 20.86 -7.30 25.90
CA THR A 325 21.62 -8.38 26.54
C THR A 325 21.30 -8.40 28.03
N THR A 326 20.93 -9.54 28.60
CA THR A 326 20.59 -9.62 30.03
C THR A 326 21.85 -9.52 30.87
N PRO A 327 22.10 -8.42 31.62
CA PRO A 327 23.39 -8.26 32.28
C PRO A 327 23.43 -9.07 33.59
N ASP A 328 24.61 -9.56 33.96
CA ASP A 328 24.83 -10.26 35.24
C ASP A 328 25.01 -9.30 36.44
N SER A 329 25.33 -8.03 36.17
CA SER A 329 25.46 -6.95 37.15
C SER A 329 25.51 -5.58 36.45
N GLY A 330 25.31 -4.49 37.21
CA GLY A 330 25.31 -3.12 36.68
C GLY A 330 23.96 -2.70 36.09
N SER A 331 23.99 -1.71 35.21
CA SER A 331 22.82 -1.12 34.56
C SER A 331 23.02 -0.97 33.05
N ILE A 332 21.89 -0.86 32.35
CA ILE A 332 21.85 -0.62 30.91
C ILE A 332 21.01 0.63 30.68
N THR A 333 21.52 1.51 29.83
CA THR A 333 20.82 2.70 29.36
C THR A 333 20.27 2.43 27.97
N VAL A 334 18.98 2.68 27.78
CA VAL A 334 18.29 2.68 26.50
C VAL A 334 17.91 4.11 26.16
N THR A 335 18.06 4.51 24.90
CA THR A 335 17.53 5.80 24.41
C THR A 335 16.52 5.53 23.31
N THR A 336 15.24 5.33 23.66
CA THR A 336 14.19 4.85 22.74
C THR A 336 13.90 5.75 21.53
N SER A 337 14.44 6.97 21.53
CA SER A 337 14.37 7.96 20.45
C SER A 337 15.63 8.04 19.58
N SER A 338 16.72 7.36 19.95
CA SER A 338 17.98 7.42 19.20
C SER A 338 17.87 6.62 17.89
N ARG A 339 18.41 7.20 16.83
CA ARG A 339 18.59 6.59 15.50
C ARG A 339 20.05 6.19 15.25
N ASP A 340 20.90 6.25 16.27
CA ASP A 340 22.32 5.95 16.16
C ASP A 340 22.57 4.43 16.12
N SER A 341 23.79 4.03 15.78
CA SER A 341 24.17 2.61 15.76
C SER A 341 24.25 1.95 17.13
N SER A 342 24.25 2.73 18.23
CA SER A 342 24.40 2.21 19.60
C SER A 342 23.39 2.86 20.57
N PRO A 343 22.08 2.61 20.39
CA PRO A 343 21.04 3.22 21.22
C PRO A 343 20.85 2.53 22.58
N VAL A 344 21.46 1.36 22.80
CA VAL A 344 21.44 0.59 24.04
C VAL A 344 22.88 0.35 24.49
N VAL A 345 23.25 0.86 25.66
CA VAL A 345 24.62 0.81 26.17
C VAL A 345 24.69 0.36 27.62
N ASN A 346 25.73 -0.38 27.97
CA ASN A 346 26.03 -0.74 29.36
C ASN A 346 26.66 0.44 30.12
N GLU A 347 26.87 0.28 31.44
CA GLU A 347 27.51 1.30 32.30
C GLU A 347 28.89 1.77 31.84
N LEU A 348 29.62 0.96 31.07
CA LEU A 348 30.95 1.29 30.54
C LEU A 348 30.88 1.96 29.16
N GLY A 349 29.68 2.19 28.61
CA GLY A 349 29.44 2.74 27.28
C GLY A 349 29.64 1.74 26.14
N GLY A 350 29.77 0.45 26.43
CA GLY A 350 29.79 -0.62 25.42
C GLY A 350 28.39 -0.95 24.91
N ASP A 351 28.31 -1.43 23.68
CA ASP A 351 27.06 -1.89 23.06
C ASP A 351 26.44 -3.02 23.90
N ALA A 352 25.14 -2.91 24.17
CA ALA A 352 24.36 -3.87 24.94
C ALA A 352 23.05 -4.24 24.25
N GLY A 353 22.91 -3.87 22.95
CA GLY A 353 21.77 -4.21 22.13
C GLY A 353 21.33 -3.08 21.20
N PHE A 354 20.11 -3.16 20.68
CA PHE A 354 19.61 -2.17 19.73
C PHE A 354 18.09 -2.03 19.78
N LEU A 355 17.55 -1.10 18.98
CA LEU A 355 16.11 -0.84 18.89
C LEU A 355 15.54 -1.36 17.57
N LEU A 356 14.33 -1.93 17.67
CA LEU A 356 13.41 -2.08 16.57
C LEU A 356 12.45 -0.88 16.58
N LEU A 357 12.46 -0.11 15.49
CA LEU A 357 11.63 1.09 15.31
C LEU A 357 10.65 0.91 14.14
N ARG A 358 9.57 1.70 14.10
CA ARG A 358 8.66 1.79 12.94
C ARG A 358 8.68 3.19 12.34
N GLY A 359 8.59 3.28 11.01
CA GLY A 359 8.47 4.55 10.29
C GLY A 359 7.08 5.18 10.38
N SER A 360 6.02 4.37 10.31
CA SER A 360 4.59 4.77 10.35
C SER A 360 3.98 4.68 11.76
N ALA A 361 2.72 5.12 11.91
CA ALA A 361 1.92 4.97 13.15
C ALA A 361 1.92 3.50 13.62
N GLY A 362 1.88 3.22 14.93
CA GLY A 362 2.14 1.84 15.31
C GLY A 362 2.07 1.33 16.74
N ARG A 363 2.15 2.08 17.84
CA ARG A 363 2.27 1.53 19.22
C ARG A 363 3.13 0.24 19.35
N LEU A 364 4.22 0.14 18.58
CA LEU A 364 5.07 -1.04 18.49
C LEU A 364 5.57 -1.45 19.88
N GLY A 365 5.49 -2.74 20.20
CA GLY A 365 5.89 -3.26 21.51
C GLY A 365 4.81 -3.11 22.58
N ALA A 366 3.54 -2.93 22.22
CA ALA A 366 2.45 -2.95 23.20
C ALA A 366 2.35 -4.31 23.93
N SER A 367 2.64 -5.41 23.21
CA SER A 367 2.77 -6.74 23.77
C SER A 367 3.87 -7.52 23.04
N LEU A 368 4.48 -8.48 23.72
CA LEU A 368 5.62 -9.24 23.21
C LEU A 368 5.50 -10.71 23.63
N ALA A 369 5.88 -11.62 22.74
CA ALA A 369 6.07 -13.03 23.04
C ALA A 369 7.21 -13.60 22.19
N TRP A 370 7.84 -14.68 22.66
CA TRP A 370 8.88 -15.39 21.92
C TRP A 370 8.35 -16.72 21.41
N ILE A 371 8.53 -16.98 20.13
CA ILE A 371 8.22 -18.24 19.46
C ILE A 371 9.50 -19.08 19.43
N ASP A 372 9.46 -20.24 20.08
CA ASP A 372 10.58 -21.19 20.07
C ASP A 372 10.63 -21.93 18.72
N GLY A 373 11.76 -21.80 18.01
CA GLY A 373 12.03 -22.51 16.75
C GLY A 373 12.51 -23.95 16.95
N GLY A 374 12.80 -24.36 18.19
CA GLY A 374 13.27 -25.68 18.50
C GLY A 374 14.72 -25.91 18.09
N THR A 375 14.92 -26.71 17.04
CA THR A 375 16.24 -26.88 16.42
C THR A 375 16.57 -25.75 15.45
N GLU A 376 15.55 -25.04 14.99
CA GLU A 376 15.67 -23.88 14.11
C GLU A 376 15.66 -22.57 14.92
N ALA A 377 15.98 -21.46 14.25
CA ALA A 377 16.01 -20.14 14.88
C ALA A 377 14.61 -19.72 15.38
N GLY A 378 14.51 -19.03 16.51
CA GLY A 378 13.21 -18.58 17.03
C GLY A 378 12.69 -17.32 16.32
N ALA A 379 11.60 -16.75 16.84
CA ALA A 379 11.09 -15.46 16.38
C ALA A 379 10.44 -14.65 17.50
N LEU A 380 10.53 -13.33 17.39
CA LEU A 380 9.83 -12.39 18.26
C LEU A 380 8.47 -12.05 17.68
N LEU A 381 7.39 -12.34 18.41
CA LEU A 381 6.05 -11.86 18.12
C LEU A 381 5.82 -10.51 18.83
N VAL A 382 5.57 -9.47 18.05
CA VAL A 382 5.31 -8.11 18.50
C VAL A 382 3.86 -7.75 18.21
N GLY A 383 3.08 -7.52 19.26
CA GLY A 383 1.68 -7.16 19.13
C GLY A 383 1.43 -5.67 18.92
N HIS A 384 0.25 -5.39 18.34
CA HIS A 384 -0.33 -4.07 18.11
C HIS A 384 0.51 -3.12 17.25
N PRO A 385 1.09 -3.53 16.10
CA PRO A 385 1.47 -2.54 15.09
C PRO A 385 0.19 -1.90 14.55
N GLN A 386 -0.19 -0.69 14.99
CA GLN A 386 -1.36 0.00 14.41
C GLN A 386 -1.13 0.18 12.91
N ASP A 387 -1.84 -0.60 12.12
CA ASP A 387 -1.88 -0.50 10.68
C ASP A 387 -3.31 -0.10 10.29
N PRO A 388 -3.52 0.89 9.42
CA PRO A 388 -4.86 1.30 8.99
C PRO A 388 -5.66 0.14 8.36
N GLU A 389 -4.98 -0.88 7.85
CA GLU A 389 -5.58 -1.98 7.09
C GLU A 389 -5.50 -3.32 7.86
N HIS A 390 -4.45 -3.54 8.68
CA HIS A 390 -4.13 -4.86 9.25
C HIS A 390 -3.70 -4.84 10.74
N THR A 391 -4.65 -4.87 11.68
CA THR A 391 -4.35 -4.87 13.13
C THR A 391 -4.16 -6.30 13.68
N GLY A 392 -3.11 -6.53 14.48
CA GLY A 392 -2.82 -7.83 15.10
C GLY A 392 -1.39 -7.94 15.63
N GLY A 393 -0.46 -8.54 14.89
CA GLY A 393 0.93 -8.69 15.32
C GLY A 393 1.90 -8.86 14.17
N VAL A 394 3.19 -8.65 14.44
CA VAL A 394 4.29 -8.88 13.51
C VAL A 394 5.27 -9.86 14.15
N ILE A 395 5.64 -10.89 13.41
CA ILE A 395 6.62 -11.89 13.77
C ILE A 395 7.94 -11.56 13.07
N ILE A 396 9.03 -11.50 13.82
CA ILE A 396 10.37 -11.13 13.34
C ILE A 396 11.34 -12.26 13.67
N SER A 397 11.98 -12.86 12.66
CA SER A 397 12.92 -13.98 12.88
C SER A 397 14.11 -13.55 13.72
N GLN A 398 14.63 -14.48 14.52
CA GLN A 398 15.92 -14.33 15.17
C GLN A 398 17.04 -13.99 14.16
N LYS A 399 16.97 -14.51 12.93
CA LYS A 399 17.93 -14.16 11.86
C LYS A 399 17.94 -12.65 11.56
N ALA A 400 16.78 -12.00 11.54
CA ALA A 400 16.70 -10.55 11.47
C ALA A 400 17.23 -9.90 12.76
N LEU A 401 16.85 -10.42 13.93
CA LEU A 401 17.30 -9.88 15.23
C LEU A 401 18.82 -9.93 15.45
N ASN A 402 19.58 -10.67 14.63
CA ASN A 402 21.05 -10.65 14.63
C ASN A 402 21.65 -9.44 13.87
N ARG A 403 20.83 -8.54 13.32
CA ARG A 403 21.27 -7.32 12.64
C ARG A 403 20.60 -6.09 13.25
N ASN A 404 21.37 -5.04 13.43
CA ASN A 404 20.86 -3.74 13.86
C ASN A 404 20.19 -2.99 12.69
N TYR A 405 18.89 -2.72 12.81
CA TYR A 405 18.09 -1.95 11.84
C TYR A 405 17.78 -0.51 12.31
N ASN A 406 18.33 -0.07 13.46
CA ASN A 406 17.99 1.21 14.08
C ASN A 406 18.39 2.43 13.23
N THR A 407 19.52 2.33 12.52
CA THR A 407 20.07 3.40 11.68
C THR A 407 19.35 3.55 10.33
N GLY A 408 18.46 2.60 9.98
CA GLY A 408 17.65 2.63 8.77
C GLY A 408 16.19 3.02 9.05
N GLN A 409 15.27 2.47 8.27
CA GLN A 409 13.82 2.62 8.43
C GLN A 409 13.24 1.71 9.54
N GLY A 410 14.10 1.11 10.38
CA GLY A 410 13.70 0.19 11.42
C GLY A 410 13.17 -1.12 10.83
N ILE A 411 12.01 -1.58 11.30
CA ILE A 411 11.41 -2.83 10.86
C ILE A 411 11.08 -2.86 9.35
N ALA A 412 10.94 -1.71 8.68
CA ALA A 412 10.68 -1.64 7.24
C ALA A 412 11.90 -2.01 6.35
N ASP A 413 13.09 -2.09 6.94
CA ASP A 413 14.30 -2.59 6.27
C ASP A 413 14.58 -4.06 6.53
N ILE A 414 13.78 -4.71 7.39
CA ILE A 414 13.85 -6.16 7.58
C ILE A 414 13.40 -6.81 6.27
N PRO A 415 14.19 -7.72 5.68
CA PRO A 415 13.78 -8.46 4.51
C PRO A 415 12.44 -9.15 4.78
N SER A 416 11.52 -9.11 3.83
CA SER A 416 10.20 -9.67 4.01
C SER A 416 10.21 -11.18 4.31
N GLY A 417 11.17 -11.94 3.77
CA GLY A 417 11.37 -13.35 4.15
C GLY A 417 11.86 -13.54 5.59
N GLN A 418 12.06 -12.44 6.33
CA GLN A 418 12.42 -12.39 7.75
C GLN A 418 11.38 -11.63 8.59
N MET A 419 10.17 -11.43 8.09
CA MET A 419 9.04 -10.86 8.81
C MET A 419 7.70 -11.44 8.35
N ALA A 420 6.74 -11.64 9.26
CA ALA A 420 5.37 -12.02 8.89
C ALA A 420 4.34 -11.25 9.73
N THR A 421 3.21 -10.89 9.15
CA THR A 421 2.14 -10.17 9.87
C THR A 421 0.93 -11.10 10.09
N ILE A 422 0.35 -11.05 11.28
CA ILE A 422 -0.92 -11.70 11.62
C ILE A 422 -1.97 -10.62 11.86
N ALA A 423 -3.05 -10.61 11.06
CA ALA A 423 -4.15 -9.67 11.22
C ALA A 423 -5.40 -10.35 11.79
N SER A 424 -5.95 -9.72 12.81
CA SER A 424 -7.09 -10.18 13.58
C SER A 424 -8.41 -9.54 13.16
N ALA A 425 -8.37 -8.37 12.52
CA ALA A 425 -9.53 -7.69 11.97
C ALA A 425 -9.13 -6.88 10.72
N GLU A 426 -9.92 -6.98 9.66
CA GLU A 426 -9.80 -6.16 8.46
C GLU A 426 -10.42 -4.77 8.67
N GLY A 427 -9.93 -3.76 7.94
CA GLY A 427 -10.46 -2.39 7.98
C GLY A 427 -10.06 -1.55 9.19
N GLY A 428 -9.16 -2.06 10.06
CA GLY A 428 -8.55 -1.28 11.13
C GLY A 428 -9.47 -0.89 12.31
N GLU A 429 -10.70 -1.39 12.38
CA GLU A 429 -11.69 -0.97 13.39
C GLU A 429 -11.43 -1.50 14.83
N GLY A 430 -10.35 -2.23 15.08
CA GLY A 430 -10.04 -2.86 16.38
C GLY A 430 -8.64 -2.59 16.94
N ASP A 431 -8.40 -3.00 18.18
CA ASP A 431 -7.08 -2.92 18.85
C ASP A 431 -6.46 -4.30 19.07
N ALA A 432 -6.70 -5.20 18.12
CA ALA A 432 -6.16 -6.54 18.14
C ALA A 432 -4.62 -6.51 18.17
N GLY A 433 -4.04 -7.43 18.94
CA GLY A 433 -2.61 -7.38 19.26
C GLY A 433 -2.26 -6.66 20.55
N SER A 434 -3.25 -6.04 21.22
CA SER A 434 -3.07 -5.46 22.56
C SER A 434 -2.42 -6.46 23.53
N ARG A 435 -2.67 -7.76 23.33
CA ARG A 435 -1.98 -8.86 23.99
C ARG A 435 -1.66 -9.95 22.98
N VAL A 436 -0.50 -10.56 23.17
CA VAL A 436 -0.04 -11.72 22.41
C VAL A 436 0.47 -12.80 23.38
N GLY A 437 0.51 -14.03 22.91
CA GLY A 437 1.10 -15.15 23.63
C GLY A 437 1.36 -16.33 22.70
N ILE A 438 1.90 -17.41 23.24
CA ILE A 438 2.23 -18.61 22.46
C ILE A 438 1.79 -19.90 23.16
N ILE A 439 1.58 -20.94 22.37
CA ILE A 439 1.39 -22.33 22.80
C ILE A 439 2.59 -23.08 22.26
N PRO A 440 3.54 -23.51 23.11
CA PRO A 440 4.72 -24.25 22.65
C PRO A 440 4.35 -25.50 21.85
N ARG A 441 5.33 -26.04 21.09
CA ARG A 441 5.16 -27.29 20.34
C ARG A 441 4.62 -28.42 21.22
N ARG A 442 3.62 -29.13 20.70
CA ARG A 442 2.98 -30.26 21.40
C ARG A 442 3.64 -31.57 20.96
N GLY A 443 4.62 -32.05 21.72
CA GLY A 443 5.35 -33.28 21.43
C GLY A 443 6.27 -33.12 20.21
N ASP A 444 6.17 -34.04 19.24
CA ASP A 444 6.95 -34.01 17.99
C ASP A 444 6.26 -33.18 16.88
N ASP A 445 5.10 -32.58 17.15
CA ASP A 445 4.41 -31.73 16.18
C ASP A 445 5.21 -30.43 15.93
N PRO A 446 5.53 -30.08 14.67
CA PRO A 446 6.27 -28.88 14.36
C PRO A 446 5.47 -27.58 14.60
N LEU A 447 4.13 -27.66 14.72
CA LEU A 447 3.28 -26.49 14.91
C LEU A 447 3.39 -25.90 16.31
N VAL A 448 3.44 -24.57 16.34
CA VAL A 448 3.29 -23.72 17.52
C VAL A 448 1.97 -22.96 17.38
N GLY A 449 1.24 -22.80 18.48
CA GLY A 449 0.06 -21.95 18.50
C GLY A 449 0.42 -20.52 18.91
N LEU A 450 -0.27 -19.50 18.37
CA LEU A 450 -0.11 -18.10 18.77
C LEU A 450 -1.46 -17.52 19.20
N TYR A 451 -1.45 -16.66 20.21
CA TYR A 451 -2.60 -15.86 20.60
C TYR A 451 -2.44 -14.42 20.09
N THR A 452 -3.49 -13.85 19.52
CA THR A 452 -3.67 -12.39 19.43
C THR A 452 -5.01 -12.02 20.04
N ALA A 453 -5.03 -10.95 20.82
CA ALA A 453 -6.27 -10.49 21.44
C ALA A 453 -6.40 -8.97 21.41
N ASP A 454 -7.66 -8.53 21.38
CA ASP A 454 -8.05 -7.14 21.51
C ASP A 454 -8.33 -6.78 22.98
N SER A 455 -8.64 -5.51 23.26
CA SER A 455 -8.97 -5.06 24.63
C SER A 455 -10.33 -5.53 25.13
N THR A 456 -11.19 -6.05 24.24
CA THR A 456 -12.48 -6.64 24.59
C THR A 456 -12.36 -8.10 25.04
N ASN A 457 -11.17 -8.69 24.88
CA ASN A 457 -10.88 -10.11 25.12
C ASN A 457 -11.48 -11.07 24.09
N ARG A 458 -11.69 -10.60 22.86
CA ARG A 458 -11.76 -11.50 21.71
C ARG A 458 -10.35 -12.04 21.46
N VAL A 459 -10.23 -13.35 21.34
CA VAL A 459 -8.93 -14.05 21.19
C VAL A 459 -8.93 -14.85 19.90
N ASP A 460 -7.92 -14.61 19.08
CA ASP A 460 -7.61 -15.40 17.92
C ASP A 460 -6.49 -16.38 18.25
N VAL A 461 -6.69 -17.63 17.84
CA VAL A 461 -5.69 -18.69 17.91
C VAL A 461 -5.21 -19.00 16.50
N TRP A 462 -3.91 -18.79 16.28
CA TRP A 462 -3.20 -19.08 15.04
C TRP A 462 -2.31 -20.30 15.22
N THR A 463 -1.97 -20.97 14.12
CA THR A 463 -0.86 -21.94 14.10
C THR A 463 0.23 -21.55 13.11
N VAL A 464 1.47 -21.82 13.52
CA VAL A 464 2.69 -21.49 12.78
C VAL A 464 3.67 -22.66 12.78
N ASP A 465 4.31 -22.92 11.66
CA ASP A 465 5.41 -23.89 11.54
C ASP A 465 6.75 -23.17 11.41
N MET A 466 7.58 -23.27 12.46
CA MET A 466 8.94 -22.72 12.50
C MET A 466 9.99 -23.68 11.90
N SER A 467 9.67 -24.95 11.65
CA SER A 467 10.65 -25.95 11.19
C SER A 467 11.02 -25.81 9.71
N ARG A 468 10.22 -25.03 8.96
CA ARG A 468 10.33 -24.87 7.50
C ARG A 468 10.92 -23.53 7.09
N GLN A 469 11.64 -22.90 8.02
CA GLN A 469 12.36 -21.66 7.78
C GLN A 469 13.27 -21.80 6.56
N SER A 470 13.14 -20.88 5.59
CA SER A 470 13.94 -20.87 4.36
C SER A 470 13.68 -22.02 3.36
N GLU A 471 12.63 -22.82 3.53
CA GLU A 471 12.20 -23.77 2.50
C GLU A 471 11.47 -22.99 1.38
N PRO A 472 12.02 -22.94 0.14
CA PRO A 472 11.33 -22.29 -0.96
C PRO A 472 10.05 -23.05 -1.30
N THR A 473 8.98 -22.31 -1.61
CA THR A 473 7.72 -22.89 -2.08
C THR A 473 7.83 -23.43 -3.52
N HIS A 474 8.79 -22.93 -4.31
CA HIS A 474 9.14 -23.37 -5.66
C HIS A 474 10.59 -22.97 -6.02
N ASP A 475 11.23 -23.67 -6.97
CA ASP A 475 12.54 -23.29 -7.53
C ASP A 475 12.39 -22.08 -8.46
N GLU A 476 13.17 -21.02 -8.24
CA GLU A 476 13.13 -19.77 -9.04
C GLU A 476 13.47 -19.98 -10.53
N ASN A 477 14.17 -21.07 -10.85
CA ASN A 477 14.58 -21.41 -12.22
C ASN A 477 13.65 -22.42 -12.90
N GLU A 478 12.70 -23.02 -12.16
CA GLU A 478 11.78 -23.99 -12.72
C GLU A 478 10.59 -23.29 -13.41
N PRO A 479 10.16 -23.75 -14.60
CA PRO A 479 8.95 -23.23 -15.23
C PRO A 479 7.73 -23.53 -14.35
N ILE A 480 7.11 -22.48 -13.81
CA ILE A 480 5.80 -22.56 -13.18
C ILE A 480 4.76 -22.87 -14.27
N VAL A 481 4.34 -24.13 -14.35
CA VAL A 481 3.34 -24.61 -15.32
C VAL A 481 2.10 -25.07 -14.57
N ALA A 482 0.96 -24.48 -14.93
CA ALA A 482 -0.31 -24.87 -14.36
C ALA A 482 -0.62 -26.35 -14.65
N PRO A 483 -1.02 -27.14 -13.65
CA PRO A 483 -1.52 -28.50 -13.87
C PRO A 483 -2.92 -28.51 -14.49
N ILE A 484 -3.56 -27.34 -14.59
CA ILE A 484 -4.90 -27.14 -15.12
C ILE A 484 -4.89 -26.06 -16.21
N PRO A 485 -5.84 -26.08 -17.16
CA PRO A 485 -5.94 -25.03 -18.19
C PRO A 485 -6.20 -23.64 -17.61
N GLU A 486 -5.73 -22.62 -18.33
CA GLU A 486 -6.06 -21.21 -18.05
C GLU A 486 -7.58 -20.97 -18.14
N PRO A 487 -8.19 -20.26 -17.18
CA PRO A 487 -9.58 -19.86 -17.28
C PRO A 487 -9.80 -18.96 -18.52
N PRO A 488 -11.03 -18.91 -19.07
CA PRO A 488 -11.32 -17.93 -20.11
C PRO A 488 -11.06 -16.52 -19.57
N ALA A 489 -10.51 -15.65 -20.42
CA ALA A 489 -10.42 -14.24 -20.10
C ALA A 489 -11.82 -13.68 -19.80
N PRO A 490 -11.99 -12.89 -18.73
CA PRO A 490 -13.20 -12.13 -18.50
C PRO A 490 -13.49 -11.28 -19.72
N THR A 491 -14.77 -11.20 -20.06
CA THR A 491 -15.25 -10.40 -21.17
C THR A 491 -16.54 -9.73 -20.75
N ALA A 492 -16.84 -8.66 -21.45
CA ALA A 492 -18.11 -7.99 -21.35
C ALA A 492 -18.40 -7.25 -22.65
N GLU A 493 -19.66 -6.92 -22.87
CA GLU A 493 -20.09 -6.22 -24.07
C GLU A 493 -19.43 -4.84 -24.11
N ALA A 494 -18.83 -4.51 -25.26
CA ALA A 494 -18.21 -3.22 -25.47
C ALA A 494 -19.25 -2.11 -25.40
N ALA A 495 -18.96 -1.05 -24.64
CA ALA A 495 -19.82 0.13 -24.56
C ALA A 495 -19.62 1.11 -25.72
N LEU A 496 -18.72 0.80 -26.66
CA LEU A 496 -18.35 1.65 -27.78
C LEU A 496 -18.05 0.79 -29.01
N SER A 497 -18.46 1.26 -30.19
CA SER A 497 -18.02 0.65 -31.46
C SER A 497 -16.83 1.41 -32.05
N PRO A 498 -15.84 0.73 -32.63
CA PRO A 498 -14.76 1.39 -33.36
C PRO A 498 -15.27 2.23 -34.53
N LEU A 499 -14.43 3.16 -34.99
CA LEU A 499 -14.74 4.09 -36.09
C LEU A 499 -13.54 4.20 -37.01
N ASP A 500 -13.76 4.11 -38.33
CA ASP A 500 -12.71 4.27 -39.33
C ASP A 500 -13.14 5.26 -40.43
N THR A 501 -12.63 6.48 -40.35
CA THR A 501 -12.84 7.52 -41.38
C THR A 501 -11.52 8.27 -41.61
N ASP A 502 -11.40 8.97 -42.74
CA ASP A 502 -10.20 9.75 -43.08
C ASP A 502 -9.91 10.87 -42.07
N ALA A 503 -10.95 11.43 -41.45
CA ALA A 503 -10.84 12.54 -40.51
C ALA A 503 -10.75 12.09 -39.05
N LYS A 504 -11.21 10.88 -38.73
CA LYS A 504 -11.35 10.39 -37.35
C LYS A 504 -11.30 8.87 -37.31
N LYS A 505 -10.50 8.34 -36.38
CA LYS A 505 -10.42 6.90 -36.09
C LYS A 505 -10.58 6.63 -34.60
N ILE A 506 -11.17 5.49 -34.25
CA ILE A 506 -11.27 4.99 -32.88
C ILE A 506 -10.80 3.54 -32.88
N TRP A 507 -9.87 3.23 -31.99
CA TRP A 507 -9.45 1.88 -31.66
C TRP A 507 -9.94 1.51 -30.27
N LEU A 508 -10.65 0.39 -30.17
CA LEU A 508 -11.20 -0.11 -28.91
C LEU A 508 -10.27 -1.19 -28.36
N GLY A 509 -9.84 -1.06 -27.11
CA GLY A 509 -9.03 -2.05 -26.42
C GLY A 509 -9.87 -3.22 -25.91
N GLU A 510 -9.22 -4.35 -25.68
CA GLU A 510 -9.85 -5.47 -24.99
C GLU A 510 -10.17 -5.12 -23.53
N PHE A 511 -11.02 -5.94 -22.93
CA PHE A 511 -11.60 -5.76 -21.60
C PHE A 511 -10.59 -5.47 -20.47
N THR A 512 -9.44 -6.13 -20.53
CA THR A 512 -8.41 -6.03 -19.50
C THR A 512 -7.33 -5.01 -19.85
N SER A 513 -7.44 -4.25 -20.95
CA SER A 513 -6.33 -3.47 -21.50
C SER A 513 -6.06 -2.15 -20.82
N GLY A 514 -7.09 -1.37 -20.51
CA GLY A 514 -6.92 0.03 -20.14
C GLY A 514 -6.23 0.86 -21.23
N LEU A 515 -6.53 0.53 -22.50
CA LEU A 515 -5.98 1.20 -23.68
C LEU A 515 -6.08 2.73 -23.58
N GLY A 516 -4.97 3.43 -23.82
CA GLY A 516 -4.94 4.90 -23.82
C GLY A 516 -4.65 5.53 -22.45
N SER A 517 -4.11 4.76 -21.49
CA SER A 517 -3.72 5.31 -20.17
C SER A 517 -2.64 6.39 -20.30
N SER A 518 -1.68 6.17 -21.19
CA SER A 518 -0.65 7.14 -21.58
C SER A 518 -0.41 7.10 -23.09
N LEU A 519 0.09 8.21 -23.65
CA LEU A 519 0.40 8.36 -25.07
C LEU A 519 1.77 9.01 -25.22
N ALA A 520 2.59 8.48 -26.14
CA ALA A 520 3.81 9.15 -26.57
C ALA A 520 3.45 10.40 -27.38
N ARG A 521 4.20 11.49 -27.16
CA ARG A 521 3.98 12.77 -27.83
C ARG A 521 4.94 12.98 -28.99
N GLY A 522 4.50 13.80 -29.95
CA GLY A 522 5.23 14.12 -31.15
C GLY A 522 5.09 13.06 -32.23
N ARG A 523 5.64 13.35 -33.41
CA ARG A 523 5.73 12.37 -34.49
C ARG A 523 6.66 11.22 -34.05
N CYS A 524 6.23 10.00 -34.36
CA CYS A 524 6.91 8.77 -33.98
C CYS A 524 6.75 7.73 -35.08
N ASP A 525 7.83 7.28 -35.72
CA ASP A 525 7.82 6.22 -36.73
C ASP A 525 8.65 5.03 -36.22
N VAL A 526 8.02 4.24 -35.35
CA VAL A 526 8.68 3.13 -34.64
C VAL A 526 8.63 1.84 -35.43
N THR A 527 7.77 1.78 -36.45
CA THR A 527 7.76 0.67 -37.41
C THR A 527 8.77 0.86 -38.54
N GLY A 528 9.26 2.08 -38.76
CA GLY A 528 10.19 2.43 -39.83
C GLY A 528 9.53 2.47 -41.21
N ASP A 529 8.21 2.63 -41.27
CA ASP A 529 7.42 2.58 -42.51
C ASP A 529 7.25 3.96 -43.17
N GLY A 530 7.81 5.01 -42.55
CA GLY A 530 7.74 6.40 -42.99
C GLY A 530 6.50 7.13 -42.50
N LYS A 531 5.59 6.50 -41.75
CA LYS A 531 4.37 7.11 -41.22
C LYS A 531 4.45 7.27 -39.72
N ALA A 532 3.66 8.22 -39.20
CA ALA A 532 3.50 8.35 -37.77
C ALA A 532 2.66 7.18 -37.21
N ASP A 533 3.10 6.66 -36.07
CA ASP A 533 2.50 5.58 -35.30
C ASP A 533 1.98 6.15 -33.97
N ILE A 534 0.90 5.56 -33.43
CA ILE A 534 0.53 5.82 -32.03
C ILE A 534 1.25 4.80 -31.15
N VAL A 535 1.92 5.29 -30.12
CA VAL A 535 2.47 4.46 -29.04
C VAL A 535 1.73 4.78 -27.75
N SER A 536 1.07 3.78 -27.17
CA SER A 536 0.29 3.93 -25.94
C SER A 536 0.81 3.00 -24.86
N GLY A 537 0.93 3.53 -23.64
CA GLY A 537 1.17 2.74 -22.45
C GLY A 537 -0.14 2.45 -21.72
N ASN A 538 -0.30 1.21 -21.29
CA ASN A 538 -1.52 0.62 -20.77
C ASN A 538 -1.23 -0.05 -19.43
N VAL A 539 -1.10 0.76 -18.37
CA VAL A 539 -0.54 0.34 -17.07
C VAL A 539 -1.33 -0.76 -16.38
N VAL A 540 -2.64 -0.82 -16.62
CA VAL A 540 -3.57 -1.72 -15.94
C VAL A 540 -3.81 -3.04 -16.70
N ARG A 541 -3.06 -3.28 -17.79
CA ARG A 541 -3.21 -4.49 -18.61
C ARG A 541 -2.97 -5.75 -17.77
N SER A 542 -4.01 -6.58 -17.62
CA SER A 542 -4.00 -7.74 -16.72
C SER A 542 -4.03 -9.07 -17.46
N GLU A 543 -3.09 -9.97 -17.18
CA GLU A 543 -3.04 -11.34 -17.71
C GLU A 543 -3.23 -12.37 -16.61
N TRP A 544 -3.80 -13.52 -16.98
CA TRP A 544 -3.75 -14.68 -16.11
C TRP A 544 -2.30 -15.13 -15.92
N LYS A 545 -1.94 -15.32 -14.65
CA LYS A 545 -0.71 -15.96 -14.24
C LYS A 545 -1.07 -17.10 -13.31
N TRP A 546 -0.55 -18.28 -13.60
CA TRP A 546 -0.67 -19.38 -12.65
C TRP A 546 0.39 -19.24 -11.58
N ASP A 547 -0.06 -19.34 -10.34
CA ASP A 547 0.79 -19.28 -9.17
C ASP A 547 0.48 -20.47 -8.25
N PRO A 548 1.47 -21.36 -8.01
CA PRO A 548 1.26 -22.55 -7.19
C PRO A 548 0.88 -22.20 -5.75
N PHE A 549 1.27 -21.01 -5.28
CA PHE A 549 0.91 -20.53 -3.95
C PHE A 549 -0.60 -20.33 -3.77
N TYR A 550 -1.32 -20.07 -4.87
CA TYR A 550 -2.77 -19.87 -4.85
C TYR A 550 -3.54 -21.12 -5.31
N ALA A 551 -2.83 -22.22 -5.61
CA ALA A 551 -3.41 -23.41 -6.23
C ALA A 551 -4.59 -23.98 -5.44
N GLU A 552 -4.54 -23.90 -4.10
CA GLU A 552 -5.58 -24.46 -3.23
C GLU A 552 -6.46 -23.41 -2.54
N SER A 553 -6.14 -22.13 -2.64
CA SER A 553 -6.86 -21.05 -1.94
C SER A 553 -7.75 -20.18 -2.84
N THR A 554 -7.69 -20.31 -4.17
CA THR A 554 -8.55 -19.54 -5.07
C THR A 554 -9.57 -20.42 -5.79
N PRO A 555 -10.77 -19.89 -6.12
CA PRO A 555 -11.75 -20.59 -6.97
C PRO A 555 -11.19 -20.97 -8.34
N THR A 556 -10.22 -20.17 -8.82
CA THR A 556 -9.50 -20.35 -10.07
C THR A 556 -8.31 -21.29 -9.97
N LYS A 557 -8.07 -21.92 -8.81
CA LYS A 557 -7.04 -22.95 -8.61
C LYS A 557 -5.62 -22.50 -9.00
N GLY A 558 -5.24 -21.32 -8.50
CA GLY A 558 -3.91 -20.75 -8.68
C GLY A 558 -3.80 -19.75 -9.83
N TRP A 559 -4.81 -19.64 -10.70
CA TRP A 559 -4.83 -18.60 -11.71
C TRP A 559 -5.23 -17.26 -11.09
N VAL A 560 -4.32 -16.31 -11.06
CA VAL A 560 -4.53 -14.95 -10.54
C VAL A 560 -4.31 -13.93 -11.64
N PHE A 561 -5.05 -12.82 -11.59
CA PHE A 561 -4.73 -11.69 -12.46
C PHE A 561 -3.46 -11.03 -11.96
N ASN A 562 -2.49 -10.89 -12.85
CA ASN A 562 -1.29 -10.10 -12.65
C ASN A 562 -1.38 -8.88 -13.57
N VAL A 563 -1.18 -7.69 -13.01
CA VAL A 563 -1.08 -6.45 -13.78
C VAL A 563 0.31 -6.40 -14.42
N THR A 564 0.40 -6.95 -15.62
CA THR A 564 1.61 -6.86 -16.44
C THR A 564 1.87 -5.44 -16.93
N GLY A 565 0.81 -4.70 -17.25
CA GLY A 565 0.90 -3.53 -18.12
C GLY A 565 1.23 -3.92 -19.57
N GLN A 566 1.10 -2.96 -20.50
CA GLN A 566 1.37 -3.19 -21.91
C GLN A 566 1.78 -1.91 -22.64
N ILE A 567 2.62 -2.04 -23.66
CA ILE A 567 2.80 -1.05 -24.71
C ILE A 567 2.04 -1.51 -25.96
N GLN A 568 1.15 -0.65 -26.45
CA GLN A 568 0.38 -0.87 -27.67
C GLN A 568 0.85 0.11 -28.74
N ILE A 569 1.35 -0.42 -29.85
CA ILE A 569 1.72 0.35 -31.04
C ILE A 569 0.65 0.14 -32.10
N ILE A 570 0.13 1.25 -32.64
CA ILE A 570 -0.85 1.29 -33.72
C ILE A 570 -0.19 1.96 -34.93
N PRO A 571 0.27 1.16 -35.91
CA PRO A 571 0.99 1.71 -37.04
C PRO A 571 0.18 2.65 -37.93
N GLY A 572 0.86 3.59 -38.58
CA GLY A 572 0.26 4.56 -39.50
C GLY A 572 -0.51 3.90 -40.65
N GLY A 573 -1.81 4.18 -40.72
CA GLY A 573 -2.72 3.60 -41.73
C GLY A 573 -3.57 2.43 -41.22
N THR A 574 -3.37 1.99 -39.98
CA THR A 574 -4.25 0.99 -39.35
C THR A 574 -5.70 1.48 -39.36
N PRO A 575 -6.68 0.68 -39.82
CA PRO A 575 -8.10 1.01 -39.71
C PRO A 575 -8.55 1.11 -38.25
N GLY A 576 -9.47 2.02 -37.92
CA GLY A 576 -10.08 2.05 -36.60
C GLY A 576 -10.94 0.80 -36.35
N LYS A 577 -10.54 -0.01 -35.38
CA LYS A 577 -11.15 -1.32 -35.07
C LYS A 577 -10.83 -1.78 -33.65
N GLU A 578 -11.33 -2.95 -33.27
CA GLU A 578 -11.00 -3.59 -31.99
C GLU A 578 -9.56 -4.10 -31.97
N LEU A 579 -8.91 -4.00 -30.81
CA LEU A 579 -7.53 -4.40 -30.54
C LEU A 579 -7.49 -5.52 -29.48
N PRO A 580 -6.48 -6.40 -29.51
CA PRO A 580 -5.38 -6.43 -30.47
C PRO A 580 -5.80 -6.89 -31.87
N SER A 581 -4.98 -6.58 -32.87
CA SER A 581 -5.17 -7.02 -34.25
C SER A 581 -3.84 -7.32 -34.96
N GLU A 582 -3.88 -8.02 -36.10
CA GLU A 582 -2.67 -8.46 -36.82
C GLU A 582 -1.75 -7.30 -37.25
N GLU A 583 -2.32 -6.13 -37.52
CA GLU A 583 -1.61 -4.93 -37.95
C GLU A 583 -0.92 -4.22 -36.78
N THR A 584 -1.44 -4.39 -35.56
CA THR A 584 -0.91 -3.73 -34.35
C THR A 584 0.16 -4.57 -33.66
N ILE A 585 0.97 -3.92 -32.82
CA ILE A 585 2.04 -4.57 -32.05
C ILE A 585 1.75 -4.37 -30.57
N SER A 586 1.73 -5.47 -29.82
CA SER A 586 1.50 -5.46 -28.37
C SER A 586 2.72 -6.05 -27.68
N ILE A 587 3.29 -5.29 -26.75
CA ILE A 587 4.42 -5.71 -25.93
C ILE A 587 3.93 -5.71 -24.47
N ASN A 588 3.73 -6.91 -23.92
CA ASN A 588 3.26 -7.06 -22.56
C ASN A 588 4.41 -6.97 -21.56
N GLY A 589 4.10 -6.49 -20.36
CA GLY A 589 5.06 -6.51 -19.26
C GLY A 589 5.49 -7.93 -18.87
N PRO A 590 6.64 -8.06 -18.19
CA PRO A 590 7.09 -9.31 -17.58
C PRO A 590 5.98 -10.08 -16.83
N LYS A 591 5.64 -11.27 -17.34
CA LYS A 591 4.79 -12.24 -16.63
C LYS A 591 5.49 -12.85 -15.42
N ARG A 592 6.82 -12.91 -15.47
CA ARG A 592 7.68 -13.43 -14.41
C ARG A 592 8.44 -12.27 -13.78
N THR A 593 8.23 -12.12 -12.49
CA THR A 593 8.90 -11.13 -11.65
C THR A 593 9.68 -11.88 -10.57
N PRO A 594 10.81 -11.34 -10.07
CA PRO A 594 11.58 -11.98 -9.00
C PRO A 594 10.72 -12.31 -7.77
N ASP A 595 9.79 -11.41 -7.42
CA ASP A 595 8.65 -11.73 -6.56
C ASP A 595 7.38 -11.83 -7.41
N PRO A 596 6.81 -13.03 -7.59
CA PRO A 596 5.56 -13.25 -8.29
C PRO A 596 4.34 -12.42 -7.84
N ALA A 597 4.38 -11.78 -6.66
CA ALA A 597 3.38 -10.82 -6.17
C ALA A 597 3.50 -9.43 -6.73
N VAL A 598 4.67 -9.11 -7.24
CA VAL A 598 4.90 -7.82 -7.84
C VAL A 598 4.32 -7.86 -9.24
N ASP A 599 3.28 -7.04 -9.42
CA ASP A 599 2.78 -6.65 -10.73
C ASP A 599 3.91 -5.99 -11.52
N SER A 600 4.06 -6.26 -12.81
CA SER A 600 5.08 -5.56 -13.59
C SER A 600 4.66 -4.14 -13.97
N ALA A 601 3.36 -3.88 -14.10
CA ALA A 601 2.75 -2.57 -14.31
C ALA A 601 3.54 -1.61 -15.25
N ILE A 602 3.93 -2.09 -16.44
CA ILE A 602 4.59 -1.25 -17.45
C ILE A 602 3.61 -0.28 -18.11
N GLY A 603 4.09 0.84 -18.65
CA GLY A 603 3.26 1.71 -19.49
C GLY A 603 2.50 2.81 -18.74
N LEU A 604 2.87 3.09 -17.49
CA LEU A 604 2.42 4.31 -16.78
C LEU A 604 2.86 5.58 -17.52
N SER A 605 4.06 5.53 -18.11
CA SER A 605 4.62 6.57 -18.98
C SER A 605 5.33 5.90 -20.15
N VAL A 606 5.21 6.51 -21.33
CA VAL A 606 5.86 6.08 -22.56
C VAL A 606 6.31 7.30 -23.35
N ALA A 607 7.48 7.22 -23.97
CA ALA A 607 8.01 8.26 -24.84
C ALA A 607 8.52 7.67 -26.15
N CYS A 608 8.35 8.44 -27.22
CA CYS A 608 9.07 8.25 -28.47
C CYS A 608 10.38 9.03 -28.36
N LEU A 609 11.52 8.36 -28.29
CA LEU A 609 12.80 9.02 -28.06
C LEU A 609 13.34 9.67 -29.34
N GLY A 610 13.09 9.03 -30.48
CA GLY A 610 13.88 9.22 -31.70
C GLY A 610 14.86 8.06 -31.85
N ASP A 611 15.77 8.15 -32.83
CA ASP A 611 16.77 7.12 -33.11
C ASP A 611 17.90 7.14 -32.06
N VAL A 612 17.93 6.16 -31.16
CA VAL A 612 18.96 6.03 -30.12
C VAL A 612 20.10 5.09 -30.53
N ASN A 613 20.01 4.43 -31.68
CA ASN A 613 20.92 3.36 -32.08
C ASN A 613 21.66 3.63 -33.42
N GLY A 614 21.26 4.66 -34.15
CA GLY A 614 21.81 5.13 -35.42
C GLY A 614 21.23 4.46 -36.68
N ASP A 615 20.05 3.84 -36.62
CA ASP A 615 19.42 3.16 -37.76
C ASP A 615 18.38 4.01 -38.52
N ARG A 616 18.07 5.20 -37.99
CA ARG A 616 17.10 6.20 -38.47
C ARG A 616 15.63 5.80 -38.34
N ILE A 617 15.32 4.83 -37.49
CA ILE A 617 13.97 4.49 -37.06
C ILE A 617 13.79 5.08 -35.65
N ASP A 618 12.59 5.57 -35.33
CA ASP A 618 12.35 6.08 -33.98
C ASP A 618 12.27 4.93 -32.98
N ASP A 619 12.89 5.12 -31.81
CA ASP A 619 12.87 4.16 -30.70
C ASP A 619 11.92 4.61 -29.58
N ILE A 620 11.53 3.67 -28.72
CA ILE A 620 10.60 3.93 -27.61
C ILE A 620 11.22 3.61 -26.26
N ALA A 621 10.75 4.32 -25.23
CA ALA A 621 11.07 3.99 -23.86
C ALA A 621 9.86 4.07 -22.93
N PHE A 622 9.88 3.22 -21.91
CA PHE A 622 8.83 3.12 -20.89
C PHE A 622 9.39 2.50 -19.61
N GLY A 623 8.75 2.77 -18.48
CA GLY A 623 9.17 2.28 -17.17
C GLY A 623 8.19 1.32 -16.51
N SER A 624 8.68 0.61 -15.51
CA SER A 624 7.91 -0.11 -14.49
C SER A 624 8.29 0.44 -13.12
N HIS A 625 7.33 1.06 -12.44
CA HIS A 625 7.52 1.61 -11.11
C HIS A 625 7.63 0.53 -10.01
N THR A 626 7.14 -0.68 -10.29
CA THR A 626 7.13 -1.82 -9.37
C THR A 626 8.37 -2.70 -9.48
N THR A 627 8.96 -2.81 -10.67
CA THR A 627 10.20 -3.59 -10.90
C THR A 627 11.46 -2.73 -10.97
N ALA A 628 11.32 -1.41 -10.73
CA ALA A 628 12.41 -0.43 -10.76
C ALA A 628 13.29 -0.53 -12.01
N LYS A 629 12.65 -0.54 -13.19
CA LYS A 629 13.31 -0.73 -14.47
C LYS A 629 12.74 0.20 -15.54
N VAL A 630 13.63 0.71 -16.40
CA VAL A 630 13.28 1.44 -17.62
C VAL A 630 13.77 0.64 -18.81
N TRP A 631 12.93 0.44 -19.82
CA TRP A 631 13.30 -0.21 -21.07
C TRP A 631 13.40 0.82 -22.18
N VAL A 632 14.36 0.61 -23.07
CA VAL A 632 14.47 1.26 -24.38
C VAL A 632 14.43 0.15 -25.42
N LEU A 633 13.45 0.21 -26.33
CA LEU A 633 13.30 -0.75 -27.41
C LEU A 633 13.60 -0.09 -28.74
N PHE A 634 14.40 -0.77 -29.55
CA PHE A 634 14.73 -0.30 -30.88
C PHE A 634 13.53 -0.46 -31.82
N GLY A 635 13.31 0.50 -32.72
CA GLY A 635 12.25 0.47 -33.71
C GLY A 635 12.43 -0.62 -34.77
N GLY A 636 11.33 -1.05 -35.39
CA GLY A 636 11.32 -1.92 -36.56
C GLY A 636 10.42 -3.16 -36.44
N GLU A 637 10.48 -4.03 -37.44
CA GLU A 637 9.58 -5.20 -37.55
C GLU A 637 9.68 -6.19 -36.38
N HIS A 638 10.85 -6.24 -35.74
CA HIS A 638 11.17 -7.17 -34.65
C HIS A 638 10.39 -6.88 -33.36
N LEU A 639 9.76 -5.71 -33.21
CA LEU A 639 8.96 -5.33 -32.04
C LEU A 639 7.85 -6.35 -31.70
N ARG A 640 7.37 -7.12 -32.69
CA ARG A 640 6.39 -8.21 -32.49
C ARG A 640 6.94 -9.43 -31.76
N GLU A 641 8.26 -9.56 -31.67
CA GLU A 641 8.96 -10.69 -31.06
C GLU A 641 9.55 -10.35 -29.68
N VAL A 642 9.37 -9.12 -29.19
CA VAL A 642 9.96 -8.65 -27.95
C VAL A 642 9.34 -9.38 -26.75
N ASP A 643 10.19 -10.02 -25.96
CA ASP A 643 9.87 -10.53 -24.63
C ASP A 643 10.72 -9.79 -23.59
N LEU A 644 10.08 -9.02 -22.72
CA LEU A 644 10.77 -8.21 -21.72
C LEU A 644 11.40 -9.04 -20.59
N ASN A 645 11.00 -10.31 -20.41
CA ASN A 645 11.69 -11.24 -19.50
C ASN A 645 13.04 -11.70 -20.08
N ALA A 646 13.22 -11.61 -21.40
CA ALA A 646 14.38 -12.12 -22.14
C ALA A 646 14.75 -11.19 -23.31
N LEU A 647 14.87 -9.89 -23.02
CA LEU A 647 15.15 -8.88 -24.04
C LEU A 647 16.50 -9.17 -24.71
N LYS A 648 16.47 -9.37 -26.04
CA LYS A 648 17.68 -9.57 -26.83
C LYS A 648 18.43 -8.24 -27.02
N PRO A 649 19.77 -8.21 -26.94
CA PRO A 649 20.55 -6.97 -27.10
C PRO A 649 20.31 -6.24 -28.43
N GLU A 650 20.02 -6.97 -29.50
CA GLU A 650 19.70 -6.39 -30.80
C GLU A 650 18.31 -5.73 -30.89
N TYR A 651 17.45 -5.91 -29.87
CA TYR A 651 16.08 -5.36 -29.82
C TYR A 651 15.96 -4.18 -28.84
N GLY A 652 17.00 -3.88 -28.06
CA GLY A 652 16.98 -2.80 -27.09
C GLY A 652 17.87 -3.04 -25.88
N TRP A 653 17.68 -2.22 -24.85
CA TRP A 653 18.39 -2.30 -23.57
C TRP A 653 17.50 -1.84 -22.41
N ALA A 654 18.01 -1.97 -21.18
CA ALA A 654 17.31 -1.55 -19.97
C ALA A 654 18.23 -0.81 -19.00
N VAL A 655 17.62 -0.05 -18.08
CA VAL A 655 18.25 0.58 -16.92
C VAL A 655 17.72 -0.09 -15.66
N ASP A 656 18.61 -0.64 -14.84
CA ASP A 656 18.27 -1.18 -13.52
C ASP A 656 18.42 -0.09 -12.46
N LEU A 657 17.36 0.12 -11.66
CA LEU A 657 17.30 1.18 -10.65
C LEU A 657 17.14 0.57 -9.24
N PRO A 658 17.35 1.35 -8.17
CA PRO A 658 17.09 0.87 -6.81
C PRO A 658 15.63 0.45 -6.64
N GLU A 659 15.39 -0.72 -6.04
CA GLU A 659 14.05 -1.30 -5.87
C GLU A 659 13.12 -0.42 -5.01
N LYS A 660 13.67 0.26 -4.00
CA LYS A 660 12.94 1.21 -3.16
C LYS A 660 13.17 2.64 -3.65
N GLY A 661 12.15 3.49 -3.57
CA GLY A 661 12.29 4.94 -3.75
C GLY A 661 12.44 5.48 -5.16
N SER A 662 12.63 4.60 -6.14
CA SER A 662 12.71 4.99 -7.54
C SER A 662 11.33 5.20 -8.19
N GLY A 663 10.24 4.86 -7.50
CA GLY A 663 8.87 4.96 -8.01
C GLY A 663 8.54 6.36 -8.51
N GLY A 664 8.46 6.52 -9.83
CA GLY A 664 8.12 7.80 -10.48
C GLY A 664 8.77 8.00 -11.84
N PHE A 665 8.85 6.95 -12.67
CA PHE A 665 9.46 7.02 -14.00
C PHE A 665 8.51 7.71 -15.00
N GLN A 666 8.38 9.02 -14.91
CA GLN A 666 8.05 9.76 -16.12
C GLN A 666 9.23 9.58 -17.07
N ILE A 667 8.94 9.15 -18.30
CA ILE A 667 9.90 9.08 -19.40
C ILE A 667 9.67 10.29 -20.29
N SER A 668 10.75 10.94 -20.70
CA SER A 668 10.69 12.18 -21.46
C SER A 668 11.57 12.11 -22.69
N ARG A 669 11.03 12.60 -23.81
CA ARG A 669 11.78 12.82 -25.04
C ARG A 669 12.65 14.07 -24.85
N VAL A 670 13.97 13.89 -24.82
CA VAL A 670 14.94 14.98 -24.60
C VAL A 670 15.79 15.30 -25.83
N GLY A 671 15.64 14.52 -26.92
CA GLY A 671 16.45 14.69 -28.12
C GLY A 671 17.91 14.27 -27.91
N ASP A 672 18.79 14.74 -28.79
CA ASP A 672 20.24 14.55 -28.74
C ASP A 672 20.86 15.70 -27.92
N VAL A 673 21.14 15.44 -26.64
CA VAL A 673 21.59 16.45 -25.67
C VAL A 673 23.10 16.63 -25.72
N ASP A 674 23.86 15.58 -26.03
CA ASP A 674 25.33 15.64 -26.12
C ASP A 674 25.88 15.88 -27.55
N ASN A 675 24.99 15.98 -28.54
CA ASN A 675 25.25 16.24 -29.95
C ASN A 675 26.09 15.13 -30.63
N ASP A 676 25.88 13.87 -30.24
CA ASP A 676 26.55 12.72 -30.84
C ASP A 676 25.83 12.13 -32.07
N GLY A 677 24.64 12.65 -32.36
CA GLY A 677 23.77 12.24 -33.47
C GLY A 677 22.76 11.15 -33.11
N LEU A 678 22.71 10.71 -31.86
CA LEU A 678 21.73 9.76 -31.32
C LEU A 678 20.79 10.50 -30.37
N ALA A 679 19.53 10.08 -30.33
CA ALA A 679 18.60 10.54 -29.30
C ALA A 679 18.96 9.94 -27.93
N ASP A 680 18.67 10.71 -26.88
CA ASP A 680 18.95 10.35 -25.49
C ASP A 680 17.68 9.98 -24.70
N LEU A 681 17.89 9.23 -23.62
CA LEU A 681 16.83 8.82 -22.70
C LEU A 681 16.75 9.79 -21.51
N GLY A 682 15.59 10.44 -21.32
CA GLY A 682 15.27 11.19 -20.11
C GLY A 682 14.31 10.43 -19.18
N PHE A 683 14.60 10.35 -17.88
CA PHE A 683 13.66 9.80 -16.89
C PHE A 683 13.85 10.37 -15.48
N VAL A 684 12.85 10.18 -14.63
CA VAL A 684 12.82 10.68 -13.23
C VAL A 684 13.01 9.56 -12.21
N VAL A 685 13.80 9.83 -11.18
CA VAL A 685 13.82 9.09 -9.90
C VAL A 685 13.22 10.02 -8.84
N ALA A 686 12.02 9.68 -8.34
CA ALA A 686 11.22 10.63 -7.57
C ALA A 686 11.80 10.99 -6.21
N ASN A 687 12.41 10.03 -5.51
CA ASN A 687 13.10 10.28 -4.24
C ASN A 687 14.45 9.54 -4.23
N ALA A 688 15.44 10.14 -4.90
CA ALA A 688 16.79 9.61 -5.00
C ALA A 688 17.49 9.45 -3.64
N ALA A 689 17.18 10.32 -2.66
CA ALA A 689 17.73 10.23 -1.31
C ALA A 689 17.26 8.95 -0.59
N TYR A 690 15.95 8.66 -0.68
CA TYR A 690 15.36 7.44 -0.17
C TYR A 690 15.84 6.21 -0.96
N ALA A 691 15.91 6.31 -2.29
CA ALA A 691 16.39 5.23 -3.16
C ALA A 691 17.85 4.84 -2.90
N SER A 692 18.69 5.79 -2.47
CA SER A 692 20.09 5.54 -2.12
C SER A 692 20.30 5.02 -0.69
N GLY A 693 19.24 4.80 0.09
CA GLY A 693 19.31 4.28 1.47
C GLY A 693 19.97 5.23 2.47
N THR A 694 20.17 6.50 2.10
CA THR A 694 20.87 7.49 2.95
C THR A 694 19.97 8.10 4.02
N GLY A 695 18.65 7.96 3.89
CA GLY A 695 17.66 8.55 4.80
C GLY A 695 17.73 10.08 4.91
N ALA A 696 18.47 10.73 4.01
CA ALA A 696 18.55 12.18 3.93
C ALA A 696 17.18 12.78 3.53
N SER A 697 17.04 14.08 3.79
CA SER A 697 15.95 14.93 3.29
C SER A 697 15.54 14.56 1.85
N GLU A 698 14.23 14.53 1.60
CA GLU A 698 13.64 14.17 0.30
C GLU A 698 14.30 14.94 -0.85
N ARG A 699 14.70 14.24 -1.92
CA ARG A 699 15.29 14.86 -3.11
C ARG A 699 15.01 14.01 -4.35
N GLY A 700 14.30 14.57 -5.32
CA GLY A 700 14.10 13.97 -6.64
C GLY A 700 15.25 14.27 -7.59
N THR A 701 15.41 13.45 -8.62
CA THR A 701 16.46 13.61 -9.63
C THR A 701 15.99 13.14 -11.00
N ALA A 702 16.08 13.99 -12.01
CA ALA A 702 15.99 13.58 -13.40
C ALA A 702 17.37 13.17 -13.93
N TYR A 703 17.40 12.12 -14.74
CA TYR A 703 18.58 11.58 -15.40
C TYR A 703 18.40 11.69 -16.91
N ILE A 704 19.47 12.10 -17.59
CA ILE A 704 19.60 12.00 -19.04
C ILE A 704 20.76 11.04 -19.33
N LEU A 705 20.46 9.98 -20.08
CA LEU A 705 21.41 8.94 -20.47
C LEU A 705 21.60 8.94 -21.99
N LYS A 706 22.85 8.79 -22.42
CA LYS A 706 23.21 8.77 -23.83
C LYS A 706 22.55 7.62 -24.60
N GLY A 707 22.15 7.88 -25.84
CA GLY A 707 21.78 6.85 -26.81
C GLY A 707 22.89 5.80 -27.03
N LYS A 708 22.52 4.55 -27.31
CA LYS A 708 23.48 3.47 -27.63
C LYS A 708 22.84 2.28 -28.33
N LYS A 709 23.68 1.55 -29.07
CA LYS A 709 23.28 0.39 -29.91
C LYS A 709 23.69 -1.00 -29.43
N ASP A 710 24.54 -1.12 -28.42
CA ASP A 710 25.14 -2.41 -28.04
C ASP A 710 24.20 -3.32 -27.23
N GLY A 711 22.99 -2.85 -26.91
CA GLY A 711 21.99 -3.60 -26.15
C GLY A 711 22.34 -3.88 -24.68
N ALA A 712 23.50 -3.45 -24.20
CA ALA A 712 23.93 -3.73 -22.83
C ALA A 712 23.04 -3.04 -21.78
N THR A 713 22.64 -3.75 -20.73
CA THR A 713 21.93 -3.17 -19.58
C THR A 713 22.82 -2.19 -18.82
N ILE A 714 22.24 -1.06 -18.40
CA ILE A 714 22.90 -0.07 -17.55
C ILE A 714 22.50 -0.33 -16.10
N ASP A 715 23.48 -0.64 -15.25
CA ASP A 715 23.25 -0.73 -13.80
C ASP A 715 23.36 0.67 -13.18
N LEU A 716 22.23 1.16 -12.67
CA LEU A 716 22.11 2.41 -11.93
C LEU A 716 21.47 2.17 -10.55
N LYS A 717 21.67 0.99 -9.95
CA LYS A 717 21.21 0.67 -8.58
C LYS A 717 21.94 1.46 -7.49
N ASN A 718 23.11 2.01 -7.80
CA ASN A 718 23.78 2.99 -6.95
C ASN A 718 23.77 4.35 -7.64
N LEU A 719 22.79 5.19 -7.28
CA LEU A 719 22.57 6.51 -7.89
C LEU A 719 23.73 7.49 -7.65
N GLU A 720 24.56 7.26 -6.62
CA GLU A 720 25.70 8.11 -6.27
C GLU A 720 27.00 7.65 -6.95
N ALA A 721 27.04 6.44 -7.51
CA ALA A 721 28.19 5.96 -8.26
C ALA A 721 28.26 6.66 -9.63
N PRO A 722 29.43 7.14 -10.07
CA PRO A 722 29.57 7.69 -11.41
C PRO A 722 29.31 6.58 -12.45
N ASN A 723 28.50 6.90 -13.47
CA ASN A 723 28.19 6.02 -14.58
C ASN A 723 28.38 6.79 -15.90
N GLU A 724 29.14 6.23 -16.83
CA GLU A 724 29.52 6.87 -18.10
C GLU A 724 28.38 7.03 -19.12
N ALA A 725 27.23 6.39 -18.87
CA ALA A 725 26.04 6.59 -19.67
C ALA A 725 25.27 7.85 -19.25
N VAL A 726 25.42 8.29 -18.00
CA VAL A 726 24.71 9.47 -17.48
C VAL A 726 25.43 10.73 -17.96
N ILE A 727 24.79 11.49 -18.83
CA ILE A 727 25.33 12.74 -19.38
C ILE A 727 24.84 13.96 -18.60
N LYS A 728 23.64 13.89 -17.99
CA LYS A 728 23.11 14.99 -17.18
C LYS A 728 22.24 14.52 -16.01
N LYS A 729 22.34 15.22 -14.89
CA LYS A 729 21.45 15.10 -13.72
C LYS A 729 20.84 16.45 -13.35
N ILE A 730 19.55 16.45 -13.04
CA ILE A 730 18.85 17.64 -12.53
C ILE A 730 18.22 17.28 -11.19
N HIS A 731 18.68 17.92 -10.12
CA HIS A 731 18.19 17.68 -8.77
C HIS A 731 17.14 18.72 -8.39
N THR A 732 16.07 18.31 -7.71
CA THR A 732 15.21 19.26 -6.97
C THR A 732 15.96 19.84 -5.77
N PRO A 733 15.46 20.96 -5.19
CA PRO A 733 15.93 21.42 -3.90
C PRO A 733 15.74 20.36 -2.80
N GLU A 734 16.46 20.55 -1.69
CA GLU A 734 16.34 19.71 -0.51
C GLU A 734 14.93 19.78 0.08
N GLY A 735 14.33 18.64 0.43
CA GLY A 735 12.96 18.54 0.96
C GLY A 735 11.87 18.40 -0.10
N HIS A 736 12.22 18.11 -1.36
CA HIS A 736 11.28 18.00 -2.48
C HIS A 736 11.50 16.74 -3.29
N THR A 737 10.42 16.03 -3.62
CA THR A 737 10.46 14.92 -4.59
C THR A 737 10.45 15.45 -6.03
N MET A 738 10.48 14.57 -7.02
CA MET A 738 10.26 14.94 -8.42
C MET A 738 9.28 13.97 -9.04
N ASN A 739 8.21 14.47 -9.63
CA ASN A 739 7.23 13.63 -10.30
C ASN A 739 7.16 13.91 -11.80
N ALA A 740 7.59 15.09 -12.23
CA ALA A 740 7.67 15.41 -13.64
C ALA A 740 8.96 16.12 -14.05
N PHE A 741 9.37 15.86 -15.29
CA PHE A 741 10.53 16.43 -15.98
C PHE A 741 10.22 16.55 -17.47
N THR A 742 10.19 17.75 -18.03
CA THR A 742 9.87 17.95 -19.46
C THR A 742 10.74 19.06 -20.04
N PRO A 743 11.37 18.87 -21.21
CA PRO A 743 11.96 19.96 -21.98
C PRO A 743 10.88 20.92 -22.50
N VAL A 744 11.14 22.22 -22.44
CA VAL A 744 10.14 23.27 -22.78
C VAL A 744 10.63 24.23 -23.85
N GLY A 745 11.73 23.91 -24.53
CA GLY A 745 12.40 24.81 -25.47
C GLY A 745 13.24 25.86 -24.75
N ASP A 746 13.71 26.86 -25.49
CA ASP A 746 14.57 27.95 -24.99
C ASP A 746 13.71 29.11 -24.46
N ILE A 747 13.48 29.14 -23.14
CA ILE A 747 12.58 30.10 -22.50
C ILE A 747 13.32 31.34 -21.97
N ASN A 748 14.64 31.37 -22.12
CA ASN A 748 15.51 32.47 -21.72
C ASN A 748 16.23 33.15 -22.91
N ALA A 749 16.02 32.64 -24.13
CA ALA A 749 16.59 33.07 -25.40
C ALA A 749 18.13 33.07 -25.43
N ASP A 750 18.76 32.03 -24.86
CA ASP A 750 20.22 31.82 -24.88
C ASP A 750 20.71 30.80 -25.93
N GLY A 751 19.78 30.15 -26.63
CA GLY A 751 20.01 29.15 -27.66
C GLY A 751 20.18 27.72 -27.14
N VAL A 752 19.95 27.47 -25.85
CA VAL A 752 20.00 26.15 -25.21
C VAL A 752 18.59 25.76 -24.76
N GLU A 753 18.27 24.47 -24.86
CA GLU A 753 16.98 23.96 -24.39
C GLU A 753 16.88 23.98 -22.86
N ASP A 754 15.76 24.51 -22.36
CA ASP A 754 15.43 24.59 -20.93
C ASP A 754 14.44 23.50 -20.52
N PHE A 755 14.35 23.27 -19.20
CA PHE A 755 13.54 22.21 -18.61
C PHE A 755 12.59 22.75 -17.54
N VAL A 756 11.47 22.05 -17.36
CA VAL A 756 10.61 22.19 -16.18
C VAL A 756 10.64 20.89 -15.38
N VAL A 757 10.84 21.02 -14.08
CA VAL A 757 10.70 19.92 -13.11
C VAL A 757 9.59 20.24 -12.12
N ALA A 758 8.77 19.25 -11.75
CA ALA A 758 7.65 19.45 -10.83
C ALA A 758 7.62 18.44 -9.68
N ASP A 759 7.25 18.93 -8.51
CA ASP A 759 6.88 18.20 -7.30
C ASP A 759 5.40 18.49 -7.04
N PHE A 760 4.51 17.62 -7.55
CA PHE A 760 3.08 17.80 -7.32
C PHE A 760 2.66 17.39 -5.90
N GLN A 761 3.57 16.77 -5.13
CA GLN A 761 3.35 16.28 -3.76
C GLN A 761 3.78 17.30 -2.70
N HIS A 762 4.37 18.42 -3.11
CA HIS A 762 4.74 19.51 -2.22
C HIS A 762 3.54 19.96 -1.38
N ARG A 763 3.71 19.93 -0.05
CA ARG A 763 2.64 20.11 0.93
C ARG A 763 3.05 20.92 2.15
N ASN A 764 2.07 21.44 2.87
CA ASN A 764 2.25 22.00 4.21
C ASN A 764 1.92 20.98 5.31
N ASP A 765 2.08 21.38 6.58
CA ASP A 765 1.79 20.56 7.75
C ASP A 765 0.30 20.18 7.90
N GLU A 766 -0.58 20.89 7.19
CA GLU A 766 -2.03 20.63 7.14
C GLU A 766 -2.44 19.70 5.98
N TRP A 767 -1.46 19.11 5.27
CA TRP A 767 -1.68 18.21 4.12
C TRP A 767 -2.34 18.85 2.89
N VAL A 768 -2.27 20.17 2.75
CA VAL A 768 -2.65 20.86 1.53
C VAL A 768 -1.51 20.76 0.52
N MET A 769 -1.77 20.24 -0.67
CA MET A 769 -0.78 19.94 -1.72
C MET A 769 -0.91 20.87 -2.94
N PRO A 770 -0.52 22.15 -2.87
CA PRO A 770 -0.60 23.03 -4.04
C PRO A 770 0.30 22.57 -5.19
N GLY A 771 1.35 21.80 -4.91
CA GLY A 771 2.39 21.45 -5.85
C GLY A 771 3.35 22.62 -6.10
N MET A 772 4.52 22.31 -6.62
CA MET A 772 5.57 23.27 -6.93
C MET A 772 6.33 22.82 -8.18
N ALA A 773 6.83 23.76 -8.97
CA ALA A 773 7.68 23.46 -10.10
C ALA A 773 8.85 24.44 -10.20
N TRP A 774 9.86 24.07 -10.96
CA TRP A 774 11.02 24.91 -11.24
C TRP A 774 11.30 24.87 -12.74
N VAL A 775 11.48 26.05 -13.29
CA VAL A 775 12.19 26.21 -14.55
C VAL A 775 13.67 26.07 -14.25
N VAL A 776 14.37 25.30 -15.08
CA VAL A 776 15.81 25.08 -15.03
C VAL A 776 16.40 25.45 -16.38
N TYR A 777 17.28 26.44 -16.39
CA TYR A 777 17.95 26.84 -17.62
C TYR A 777 18.95 25.77 -18.06
N GLY A 778 18.95 25.49 -19.36
CA GLY A 778 19.89 24.61 -20.01
C GLY A 778 21.31 25.16 -19.95
N ASP A 779 22.28 24.26 -19.74
CA ASP A 779 23.69 24.54 -19.96
C ASP A 779 24.48 23.22 -20.08
N SER A 780 25.79 23.34 -20.33
CA SER A 780 26.73 22.21 -20.53
C SER A 780 27.19 21.53 -19.25
N SER A 781 26.68 21.93 -18.07
CA SER A 781 27.03 21.27 -16.81
C SER A 781 26.40 19.89 -16.75
N PRO A 782 27.16 18.86 -16.33
CA PRO A 782 26.63 17.50 -16.17
C PRO A 782 25.67 17.38 -14.97
N GLU A 783 25.65 18.38 -14.07
CA GLU A 783 24.74 18.40 -12.93
C GLU A 783 24.21 19.82 -12.69
N VAL A 784 22.89 19.94 -12.53
CA VAL A 784 22.19 21.20 -12.24
C VAL A 784 21.25 21.00 -11.06
N ARG A 785 21.06 22.06 -10.27
CA ARG A 785 20.08 22.09 -9.17
C ARG A 785 18.98 23.07 -9.50
N ALA A 786 17.74 22.58 -9.51
CA ALA A 786 16.56 23.41 -9.61
C ALA A 786 16.51 24.40 -8.43
N GLY A 787 15.95 25.59 -8.68
CA GLY A 787 15.90 26.67 -7.68
C GLY A 787 17.25 27.35 -7.39
N GLN A 788 18.34 26.96 -8.06
CA GLN A 788 19.61 27.68 -7.94
C GLN A 788 19.46 29.09 -8.54
N ALA A 789 19.80 30.11 -7.74
CA ALA A 789 19.73 31.51 -8.16
C ALA A 789 20.51 31.75 -9.47
N GLY A 790 19.84 32.31 -10.46
CA GLY A 790 20.42 32.60 -11.78
C GLY A 790 20.42 31.43 -12.76
N ARG A 791 19.90 30.25 -12.40
CA ARG A 791 19.79 29.09 -13.31
C ARG A 791 18.33 28.65 -13.53
N GLY A 792 17.42 29.62 -13.48
CA GLY A 792 15.98 29.41 -13.60
C GLY A 792 15.19 30.17 -12.54
N PHE A 793 13.97 29.72 -12.27
CA PHE A 793 13.04 30.31 -11.30
C PHE A 793 12.00 29.30 -10.80
N VAL A 794 11.36 29.63 -9.68
CA VAL A 794 10.31 28.81 -9.08
C VAL A 794 8.94 29.18 -9.67
N LEU A 795 8.09 28.17 -9.88
CA LEU A 795 6.65 28.30 -10.06
C LEU A 795 5.96 27.79 -8.79
N SER A 796 5.20 28.66 -8.14
CA SER A 796 4.50 28.34 -6.89
C SER A 796 3.00 28.52 -7.03
N MET A 797 2.24 27.78 -6.24
CA MET A 797 0.80 27.97 -6.05
C MET A 797 0.50 28.26 -4.57
N PRO A 798 -0.52 29.10 -4.27
CA PRO A 798 -0.95 29.34 -2.90
C PRO A 798 -1.41 28.05 -2.20
N PHE A 799 -1.19 27.95 -0.88
CA PHE A 799 -1.70 26.87 -0.02
C PHE A 799 -3.21 26.99 0.29
N ASP A 800 -4.00 27.60 -0.59
CA ASP A 800 -5.45 27.76 -0.42
C ASP A 800 -6.24 26.50 -0.82
N ARG A 801 -5.64 25.64 -1.66
CA ARG A 801 -6.15 24.35 -2.13
C ARG A 801 -5.01 23.41 -2.54
N SER A 802 -5.29 22.11 -2.62
CA SER A 802 -4.34 21.12 -3.12
C SER A 802 -4.29 21.09 -4.65
N HIS A 803 -3.86 22.16 -5.32
CA HIS A 803 -3.91 22.25 -6.79
C HIS A 803 -3.14 21.16 -7.55
N ARG A 804 -2.06 20.62 -6.97
CA ARG A 804 -1.15 19.61 -7.56
C ARG A 804 -0.58 20.06 -8.92
N LEU A 805 0.13 21.19 -8.93
CA LEU A 805 0.83 21.71 -10.11
C LEU A 805 1.75 20.67 -10.76
N GLY A 806 1.65 20.49 -12.07
CA GLY A 806 2.48 19.56 -12.85
C GLY A 806 2.10 18.08 -12.68
N ALA A 807 0.94 17.77 -12.10
CA ALA A 807 0.45 16.39 -12.01
C ALA A 807 0.07 15.84 -13.40
N GLY A 808 0.31 14.54 -13.61
CA GLY A 808 0.02 13.87 -14.88
C GLY A 808 1.00 14.27 -16.00
N ASN A 809 0.58 14.09 -17.25
CA ASN A 809 1.32 14.54 -18.42
C ASN A 809 0.81 15.94 -18.81
N SER A 810 1.14 16.96 -18.01
CA SER A 810 0.52 18.28 -18.09
C SER A 810 1.48 19.44 -18.38
N ILE A 811 2.76 19.15 -18.63
CA ILE A 811 3.75 20.15 -19.07
C ILE A 811 3.99 19.96 -20.57
N ALA A 812 3.92 21.02 -21.36
CA ALA A 812 4.17 20.97 -22.81
C ALA A 812 4.89 22.23 -23.32
N PRO A 813 5.87 22.08 -24.24
CA PRO A 813 6.43 23.24 -24.96
C PRO A 813 5.33 23.88 -25.80
N LEU A 814 5.28 25.21 -25.83
CA LEU A 814 4.29 25.95 -26.61
C LEU A 814 4.91 26.67 -27.82
N GLY A 815 6.22 26.91 -27.79
CA GLY A 815 6.88 27.82 -28.72
C GLY A 815 6.65 29.28 -28.32
N ASP A 816 6.92 30.22 -29.23
CA ASP A 816 6.73 31.66 -29.01
C ASP A 816 5.24 32.03 -29.20
N ALA A 817 4.47 32.00 -28.11
CA ALA A 817 3.02 32.16 -28.17
C ALA A 817 2.58 33.63 -28.19
N ASP A 818 3.41 34.54 -27.67
CA ASP A 818 3.12 35.99 -27.68
C ASP A 818 3.88 36.79 -28.76
N GLY A 819 4.77 36.14 -29.50
CA GLY A 819 5.48 36.70 -30.65
C GLY A 819 6.68 37.57 -30.27
N ASP A 820 7.24 37.39 -29.07
CA ASP A 820 8.38 38.17 -28.56
C ASP A 820 9.75 37.57 -28.94
N GLY A 821 9.75 36.40 -29.58
CA GLY A 821 10.93 35.66 -30.02
C GLY A 821 11.56 34.78 -28.93
N VAL A 822 10.86 34.52 -27.83
CA VAL A 822 11.29 33.64 -26.73
C VAL A 822 10.31 32.48 -26.59
N GLY A 823 10.79 31.30 -26.21
CA GLY A 823 9.91 30.15 -26.00
C GLY A 823 9.02 30.30 -24.77
N ASP A 824 7.77 29.87 -24.90
CA ASP A 824 6.77 29.75 -23.84
C ASP A 824 6.40 28.28 -23.61
N PHE A 825 5.71 28.03 -22.49
CA PHE A 825 5.23 26.68 -22.18
C PHE A 825 3.93 26.68 -21.39
N LEU A 826 3.31 25.51 -21.36
CA LEU A 826 2.12 25.21 -20.58
C LEU A 826 2.46 24.31 -19.39
N ILE A 827 1.78 24.54 -18.27
CA ILE A 827 1.76 23.63 -17.12
C ILE A 827 0.35 23.52 -16.55
N GLY A 828 -0.16 22.30 -16.41
CA GLY A 828 -1.46 22.02 -15.83
C GLY A 828 -1.44 21.79 -14.32
N PHE A 829 -2.61 21.88 -13.70
CA PHE A 829 -2.88 21.53 -12.30
C PHE A 829 -4.25 20.88 -12.21
N ASP A 830 -4.39 19.77 -11.46
CA ASP A 830 -5.59 18.93 -11.50
C ASP A 830 -6.71 19.36 -10.54
N GLY A 831 -6.46 20.39 -9.72
CA GLY A 831 -7.43 20.93 -8.77
C GLY A 831 -7.61 20.10 -7.50
N GLY A 832 -6.67 19.22 -7.16
CA GLY A 832 -6.76 18.39 -5.96
C GLY A 832 -7.76 17.28 -6.14
N GLN A 833 -7.69 16.64 -7.30
CA GLN A 833 -8.68 15.70 -7.79
C GLN A 833 -9.06 14.62 -6.77
N LEU A 834 -8.08 14.05 -6.05
CA LEU A 834 -8.30 13.01 -5.04
C LEU A 834 -9.16 13.46 -3.86
N LEU A 835 -9.26 14.76 -3.62
CA LEU A 835 -9.98 15.37 -2.52
C LEU A 835 -11.16 16.26 -2.99
N HIS A 836 -11.42 16.30 -4.31
CA HIS A 836 -12.47 17.12 -4.94
C HIS A 836 -12.42 18.60 -4.51
N GLN A 837 -11.22 19.19 -4.48
CA GLN A 837 -10.99 20.50 -3.85
C GLN A 837 -11.14 21.71 -4.77
N GLY A 838 -11.03 21.53 -6.09
CA GLY A 838 -11.08 22.60 -7.09
C GLY A 838 -11.28 22.07 -8.51
N SER A 839 -11.50 22.99 -9.46
CA SER A 839 -11.85 22.69 -10.85
C SER A 839 -10.67 22.40 -11.78
N GLY A 840 -9.42 22.47 -11.29
CA GLY A 840 -8.20 22.31 -12.10
C GLY A 840 -7.99 23.43 -13.12
N GLY A 841 -6.95 23.33 -13.94
CA GLY A 841 -6.62 24.35 -14.93
C GLY A 841 -5.29 24.16 -15.65
N VAL A 842 -4.99 25.08 -16.54
CA VAL A 842 -3.73 25.17 -17.28
C VAL A 842 -3.20 26.59 -17.24
N ALA A 843 -1.90 26.72 -16.98
CA ALA A 843 -1.19 27.99 -16.97
C ALA A 843 -0.26 28.08 -18.19
N LEU A 844 -0.37 29.18 -18.93
CA LEU A 844 0.64 29.66 -19.86
C LEU A 844 1.68 30.46 -19.07
N VAL A 845 2.95 30.06 -19.19
CA VAL A 845 4.09 30.76 -18.61
C VAL A 845 4.92 31.34 -19.74
N LEU A 846 4.99 32.68 -19.77
CA LEU A 846 5.72 33.42 -20.78
C LEU A 846 7.22 33.43 -20.50
N GLY A 847 7.99 33.06 -21.51
CA GLY A 847 9.43 33.20 -21.57
C GLY A 847 9.88 34.64 -21.39
N ARG A 848 11.17 34.83 -21.16
CA ARG A 848 11.76 36.16 -21.23
C ARG A 848 13.26 36.05 -21.47
N LYS A 849 13.76 36.85 -22.40
CA LYS A 849 15.19 36.98 -22.64
C LYS A 849 15.94 37.34 -21.35
N THR A 850 16.65 36.37 -20.79
CA THR A 850 17.27 36.45 -19.47
C THR A 850 18.61 35.74 -19.48
N PRO A 851 19.75 36.45 -19.35
CA PRO A 851 21.06 35.80 -19.31
C PRO A 851 21.21 34.87 -18.11
N VAL A 852 21.77 33.67 -18.33
CA VAL A 852 22.20 32.76 -17.25
C VAL A 852 23.09 33.51 -16.24
N GLY A 853 22.81 33.30 -14.95
CA GLY A 853 23.40 34.01 -13.82
C GLY A 853 22.56 35.18 -13.30
N THR A 854 21.50 35.60 -14.02
CA THR A 854 20.58 36.65 -13.57
C THR A 854 19.46 36.05 -12.71
N PRO A 855 19.35 36.39 -11.41
CA PRO A 855 18.25 35.90 -10.59
C PRO A 855 16.90 36.43 -11.10
N VAL A 856 15.93 35.53 -11.22
CA VAL A 856 14.54 35.84 -11.57
C VAL A 856 13.69 35.59 -10.32
N ALA A 857 12.75 36.48 -10.03
CA ALA A 857 11.83 36.30 -8.91
C ALA A 857 10.86 35.15 -9.20
N ASP A 858 10.44 34.46 -8.14
CA ASP A 858 9.45 33.38 -8.23
C ASP A 858 8.16 33.87 -8.90
N LEU A 859 7.59 33.02 -9.75
CA LEU A 859 6.29 33.28 -10.36
C LEU A 859 5.21 32.54 -9.57
N VAL A 860 4.11 33.23 -9.31
CA VAL A 860 2.95 32.70 -8.61
C VAL A 860 1.87 32.40 -9.63
N ILE A 861 1.34 31.18 -9.60
CA ILE A 861 0.14 30.75 -10.32
C ILE A 861 -1.00 30.76 -9.30
N SER A 862 -1.96 31.67 -9.46
CA SER A 862 -3.05 31.93 -8.51
C SER A 862 -4.40 31.84 -9.23
N PRO A 863 -5.00 30.63 -9.32
CA PRO A 863 -6.26 30.43 -10.03
C PRO A 863 -7.47 31.13 -9.39
N LEU A 864 -7.41 31.47 -8.09
CA LEU A 864 -8.52 32.05 -7.33
C LEU A 864 -8.37 33.57 -7.09
N ASP A 865 -7.17 34.11 -7.26
CA ASP A 865 -6.89 35.54 -7.07
C ASP A 865 -6.04 36.07 -8.23
N ALA A 866 -6.72 36.65 -9.21
CA ALA A 866 -6.09 37.26 -10.38
C ALA A 866 -5.16 38.45 -10.03
N ALA A 867 -5.31 39.07 -8.86
CA ALA A 867 -4.42 40.15 -8.44
C ALA A 867 -3.08 39.64 -7.86
N ALA A 868 -3.06 38.39 -7.38
CA ALA A 868 -1.85 37.71 -6.91
C ALA A 868 -1.10 36.97 -8.05
N GLN A 869 -1.69 36.90 -9.23
CA GLN A 869 -1.13 36.26 -10.42
C GLN A 869 0.09 37.04 -10.94
N SER A 870 1.22 36.36 -11.18
CA SER A 870 2.39 36.98 -11.80
C SER A 870 2.10 37.46 -13.23
N ASP A 871 2.72 38.57 -13.64
CA ASP A 871 2.51 39.24 -14.94
C ASP A 871 2.88 38.39 -16.16
N ARG A 872 3.83 37.47 -15.99
CA ARG A 872 4.27 36.48 -17.00
C ARG A 872 3.41 35.22 -17.06
N VAL A 873 2.34 35.13 -16.29
CA VAL A 873 1.51 33.93 -16.23
C VAL A 873 0.06 34.26 -16.56
N ARG A 874 -0.57 33.40 -17.34
CA ARG A 874 -2.00 33.47 -17.69
C ARG A 874 -2.62 32.10 -17.39
N VAL A 875 -3.81 32.09 -16.80
CA VAL A 875 -4.46 30.84 -16.36
C VAL A 875 -5.83 30.68 -17.00
N ILE A 876 -6.14 29.49 -17.49
CA ILE A 876 -7.48 29.04 -17.83
C ILE A 876 -7.88 27.95 -16.84
N THR A 877 -8.92 28.19 -16.05
CA THR A 877 -9.44 27.24 -15.06
C THR A 877 -10.57 26.39 -15.63
N GLY A 878 -10.76 25.20 -15.08
CA GLY A 878 -11.98 24.42 -15.29
C GLY A 878 -13.22 25.15 -14.75
N ARG A 879 -14.40 24.67 -15.14
CA ARG A 879 -15.68 25.27 -14.76
C ARG A 879 -15.90 25.19 -13.24
N ALA A 880 -16.45 26.26 -12.66
CA ALA A 880 -16.84 26.27 -11.25
C ALA A 880 -17.95 25.25 -10.96
N GLY A 881 -17.82 24.46 -9.88
CA GLY A 881 -18.77 23.40 -9.52
C GLY A 881 -18.55 22.06 -10.23
N GLU A 882 -17.47 21.93 -11.01
CA GLU A 882 -17.01 20.65 -11.58
C GLU A 882 -15.67 20.25 -10.96
N GLU A 883 -15.61 20.08 -9.63
CA GLU A 883 -14.39 19.72 -8.93
C GLU A 883 -14.00 18.25 -9.12
N GLY A 884 -12.70 17.99 -9.24
CA GLY A 884 -12.16 16.63 -9.32
C GLY A 884 -12.39 15.90 -10.65
N ILE A 885 -12.69 16.63 -11.72
CA ILE A 885 -12.83 16.08 -13.08
C ILE A 885 -11.49 15.93 -13.82
N GLY A 886 -10.37 16.22 -13.18
CA GLY A 886 -9.02 16.11 -13.76
C GLY A 886 -8.74 17.06 -14.92
N PHE A 887 -9.40 18.22 -14.94
CA PHE A 887 -9.12 19.28 -15.91
C PHE A 887 -7.67 19.78 -15.72
N GLY A 888 -6.86 19.78 -16.78
CA GLY A 888 -5.44 20.13 -16.67
C GLY A 888 -4.49 18.98 -16.36
N TYR A 889 -5.00 17.76 -16.18
CA TYR A 889 -4.17 16.57 -15.95
C TYR A 889 -3.37 16.12 -17.18
N ALA A 890 -3.91 16.39 -18.38
CA ALA A 890 -3.25 16.12 -19.66
C ALA A 890 -3.30 17.36 -20.55
N VAL A 891 -2.12 17.81 -20.99
CA VAL A 891 -1.96 18.98 -21.85
C VAL A 891 -0.94 18.65 -22.93
N ASP A 892 -1.22 19.04 -24.16
CA ASP A 892 -0.22 19.07 -25.22
C ASP A 892 -0.47 20.25 -26.15
N ALA A 893 0.55 20.65 -26.92
CA ALA A 893 0.45 21.78 -27.84
C ALA A 893 1.03 21.47 -29.21
N LEU A 894 0.49 22.14 -30.22
CA LEU A 894 0.95 22.10 -31.60
C LEU A 894 1.27 23.52 -32.05
N GLU A 895 2.56 23.79 -32.26
CA GLU A 895 3.00 25.01 -32.93
C GLU A 895 2.50 25.02 -34.38
N ARG A 896 2.10 26.19 -34.87
CA ARG A 896 1.55 26.37 -36.22
C ARG A 896 2.26 27.50 -36.93
N ALA A 897 2.63 27.27 -38.19
CA ALA A 897 3.24 28.31 -38.99
C ALA A 897 2.28 29.50 -39.14
N GLU A 898 2.75 30.70 -38.79
CA GLU A 898 2.03 31.97 -38.93
C GLU A 898 0.69 32.05 -38.18
N GLN A 899 0.44 31.17 -37.21
CA GLN A 899 -0.76 31.15 -36.37
C GLN A 899 -0.39 30.89 -34.91
N PRO A 900 -1.17 31.38 -33.93
CA PRO A 900 -0.93 31.04 -32.54
C PRO A 900 -0.94 29.51 -32.34
N PRO A 901 -0.13 28.97 -31.42
CA PRO A 901 -0.12 27.54 -31.11
C PRO A 901 -1.52 27.03 -30.73
N LEU A 902 -1.80 25.79 -31.09
CA LEU A 902 -3.04 25.11 -30.74
C LEU A 902 -2.83 24.24 -29.51
N ILE A 903 -3.76 24.30 -28.57
CA ILE A 903 -3.65 23.68 -27.25
C ILE A 903 -4.74 22.62 -27.12
N ALA A 904 -4.33 21.41 -26.80
CA ALA A 904 -5.21 20.30 -26.48
C ALA A 904 -5.17 20.02 -24.97
N LEU A 905 -6.35 19.93 -24.36
CA LEU A 905 -6.53 19.86 -22.91
C LEU A 905 -7.52 18.78 -22.53
N GLY A 906 -7.14 17.93 -21.57
CA GLY A 906 -7.95 16.83 -21.07
C GLY A 906 -8.72 17.17 -19.80
N ALA A 907 -9.94 16.64 -19.71
CA ALA A 907 -10.83 16.72 -18.54
C ALA A 907 -11.62 15.42 -18.42
N TRP A 908 -10.96 14.37 -17.95
CA TRP A 908 -11.45 12.99 -18.08
C TRP A 908 -12.65 12.63 -17.20
N GLY A 909 -12.96 13.43 -16.18
CA GLY A 909 -14.18 13.30 -15.38
C GLY A 909 -15.30 14.25 -15.78
N GLU A 910 -15.08 15.16 -16.75
CA GLU A 910 -16.12 16.09 -17.20
C GLU A 910 -17.29 15.27 -17.75
N ASN A 911 -18.54 15.65 -17.48
CA ASN A 911 -19.77 14.99 -17.93
C ASN A 911 -19.95 13.48 -17.58
N THR A 912 -19.12 12.89 -16.72
CA THR A 912 -19.06 11.44 -16.37
C THR A 912 -18.28 10.58 -17.39
N ASN A 913 -18.21 10.98 -18.66
CA ASN A 913 -17.55 10.20 -19.73
C ASN A 913 -16.25 10.85 -20.23
N GLY A 914 -15.86 12.00 -19.67
CA GLY A 914 -14.64 12.72 -20.02
C GLY A 914 -14.75 13.51 -21.32
N ARG A 915 -13.89 14.53 -21.42
CA ARG A 915 -13.77 15.41 -22.59
C ARG A 915 -12.33 15.77 -22.89
N ALA A 916 -12.08 16.09 -24.15
CA ALA A 916 -10.93 16.88 -24.56
C ALA A 916 -11.39 18.21 -25.15
N ARG A 917 -10.55 19.23 -25.04
CA ARG A 917 -10.81 20.57 -25.53
C ARG A 917 -9.66 21.04 -26.39
N LEU A 918 -9.97 21.73 -27.48
CA LEU A 918 -8.99 22.26 -28.42
C LEU A 918 -9.23 23.75 -28.60
N PHE A 919 -8.22 24.57 -28.33
CA PHE A 919 -8.32 26.02 -28.44
C PHE A 919 -6.97 26.66 -28.76
N SER A 920 -7.00 27.91 -29.22
CA SER A 920 -5.80 28.65 -29.61
C SER A 920 -5.14 29.34 -28.41
N ALA A 921 -3.80 29.45 -28.42
CA ALA A 921 -3.04 30.09 -27.34
C ALA A 921 -3.37 31.59 -27.16
N ASP A 922 -3.84 32.27 -28.21
CA ASP A 922 -4.30 33.66 -28.15
C ASP A 922 -5.53 33.88 -27.24
N GLN A 923 -6.17 32.80 -26.78
CA GLN A 923 -7.27 32.84 -25.81
C GLN A 923 -6.81 33.20 -24.39
N PHE A 924 -5.50 33.21 -24.09
CA PHE A 924 -4.94 33.65 -22.80
C PHE A 924 -4.91 35.19 -22.64
N THR A 925 -6.06 35.83 -22.83
CA THR A 925 -6.20 37.30 -22.92
C THR A 925 -6.29 38.04 -21.59
N ALA A 926 -6.43 37.34 -20.47
CA ALA A 926 -6.52 37.91 -19.13
C ALA A 926 -5.74 37.07 -18.10
N PRO A 927 -5.36 37.63 -16.94
CA PRO A 927 -4.57 36.91 -15.93
C PRO A 927 -5.17 35.56 -15.52
N VAL A 928 -6.49 35.51 -15.32
CA VAL A 928 -7.25 34.29 -15.02
C VAL A 928 -8.57 34.36 -15.79
N ARG A 929 -8.95 33.24 -16.43
CA ARG A 929 -10.21 33.06 -17.16
C ARG A 929 -10.81 31.70 -16.85
N SER A 930 -12.14 31.61 -16.93
CA SER A 930 -12.83 30.31 -16.94
C SER A 930 -12.82 29.74 -18.35
N ILE A 931 -12.76 28.41 -18.47
CA ILE A 931 -12.96 27.70 -19.74
C ILE A 931 -14.29 28.04 -20.43
N ASP A 932 -15.32 28.47 -19.68
CA ASP A 932 -16.60 28.92 -20.25
C ASP A 932 -16.50 30.21 -21.07
N GLU A 933 -15.42 30.98 -20.88
CA GLU A 933 -15.17 32.20 -21.62
C GLU A 933 -14.31 31.94 -22.87
N VAL A 934 -13.67 30.77 -22.96
CA VAL A 934 -12.73 30.41 -24.03
C VAL A 934 -13.49 29.80 -25.19
N GLU A 935 -13.16 30.23 -26.41
CA GLU A 935 -13.67 29.59 -27.62
C GLU A 935 -12.91 28.27 -27.86
N ALA A 936 -13.37 27.20 -27.21
CA ALA A 936 -12.80 25.87 -27.31
C ALA A 936 -13.73 24.90 -28.07
N GLU A 937 -13.18 24.18 -29.04
CA GLU A 937 -13.83 22.99 -29.59
C GLU A 937 -13.89 21.91 -28.50
N ILE A 938 -15.07 21.31 -28.31
CA ILE A 938 -15.28 20.21 -27.38
C ILE A 938 -15.28 18.91 -28.17
N ILE A 939 -14.36 18.01 -27.79
CA ILE A 939 -14.24 16.68 -28.36
C ILE A 939 -14.78 15.68 -27.33
N GLU A 940 -15.76 14.89 -27.76
CA GLU A 940 -16.44 13.90 -26.93
C GLU A 940 -16.29 12.50 -27.51
N SER A 941 -16.37 11.52 -26.62
CA SER A 941 -16.52 10.10 -26.95
C SER A 941 -17.85 9.55 -26.43
N ALA A 942 -18.37 8.55 -27.12
CA ALA A 942 -19.56 7.80 -26.67
C ALA A 942 -19.21 6.68 -25.69
N GLY A 943 -17.92 6.49 -25.36
CA GLY A 943 -17.48 5.47 -24.40
C GLY A 943 -17.99 5.79 -23.00
N GLU A 944 -18.99 5.05 -22.54
CA GLU A 944 -19.57 5.24 -21.21
C GLU A 944 -18.51 5.02 -20.13
N ARG A 945 -18.40 5.99 -19.22
CA ARG A 945 -17.48 6.01 -18.08
C ARG A 945 -16.01 5.83 -18.47
N ALA A 946 -15.66 5.99 -19.75
CA ALA A 946 -14.25 6.03 -20.13
C ALA A 946 -13.66 7.32 -19.55
N ARG A 947 -12.45 7.28 -18.99
CA ARG A 947 -11.74 8.51 -18.58
C ARG A 947 -11.17 9.23 -19.81
N PHE A 948 -12.03 9.64 -20.74
CA PHE A 948 -11.66 10.20 -22.03
C PHE A 948 -11.01 11.57 -21.87
N GLY A 949 -9.79 11.75 -22.40
CA GLY A 949 -8.98 12.95 -22.16
C GLY A 949 -8.00 12.78 -21.00
N ARG A 950 -7.82 11.56 -20.47
CA ARG A 950 -6.82 11.30 -19.43
C ARG A 950 -5.39 11.36 -19.96
N SER A 951 -5.21 11.05 -21.24
CA SER A 951 -3.97 11.27 -21.97
C SER A 951 -4.29 11.95 -23.30
N ILE A 952 -3.42 12.86 -23.72
CA ILE A 952 -3.55 13.63 -24.96
C ILE A 952 -2.16 13.80 -25.56
N ALA A 953 -2.07 13.64 -26.87
CA ALA A 953 -0.84 13.84 -27.62
C ALA A 953 -1.12 14.29 -29.05
N PHE A 954 -0.42 15.31 -29.53
CA PHE A 954 -0.25 15.53 -30.96
C PHE A 954 0.75 14.49 -31.50
N VAL A 955 0.31 13.65 -32.42
CA VAL A 955 1.02 12.44 -32.89
C VAL A 955 1.51 12.57 -34.32
N GLY A 956 1.94 13.78 -34.70
CA GLY A 956 2.39 14.08 -36.06
C GLY A 956 1.29 13.95 -37.11
N ASP A 957 1.61 13.35 -38.24
CA ASP A 957 0.79 13.28 -39.45
C ASP A 957 0.04 11.96 -39.64
N LEU A 958 -0.33 11.28 -38.55
CA LEU A 958 -0.99 9.96 -38.53
C LEU A 958 -2.14 9.81 -39.54
N LEU A 959 -3.00 10.82 -39.65
CA LEU A 959 -4.16 10.84 -40.56
C LEU A 959 -3.89 11.66 -41.84
N GLY A 960 -2.62 11.80 -42.24
CA GLY A 960 -2.18 12.55 -43.42
C GLY A 960 -2.12 14.08 -43.24
N ALA A 961 -2.32 14.56 -42.01
CA ALA A 961 -2.15 15.94 -41.57
C ALA A 961 -1.96 15.94 -40.03
N PRO A 962 -1.63 17.07 -39.39
CA PRO A 962 -1.49 17.14 -37.94
C PRO A 962 -2.67 16.46 -37.23
N SER A 963 -2.37 15.50 -36.37
CA SER A 963 -3.35 14.60 -35.77
C SER A 963 -3.25 14.64 -34.26
N LEU A 964 -4.40 14.71 -33.60
CA LEU A 964 -4.53 14.66 -32.15
C LEU A 964 -5.04 13.28 -31.73
N ALA A 965 -4.30 12.61 -30.86
CA ALA A 965 -4.71 11.37 -30.20
C ALA A 965 -5.16 11.66 -28.76
N ILE A 966 -6.27 11.03 -28.35
CA ILE A 966 -6.87 11.17 -27.03
C ILE A 966 -7.14 9.77 -26.49
N GLY A 967 -6.61 9.47 -25.30
CA GLY A 967 -6.79 8.20 -24.62
C GLY A 967 -7.95 8.22 -23.62
N ALA A 968 -8.53 7.04 -23.42
CA ALA A 968 -9.61 6.76 -22.50
C ALA A 968 -9.39 5.37 -21.92
N ASP A 969 -8.77 5.25 -20.76
CA ASP A 969 -8.36 3.95 -20.21
C ASP A 969 -9.48 3.15 -19.49
N GLY A 970 -10.74 3.63 -19.54
CA GLY A 970 -11.86 2.98 -18.85
C GLY A 970 -11.82 3.12 -17.31
N VAL A 971 -12.93 2.80 -16.63
CA VAL A 971 -12.95 2.75 -15.15
C VAL A 971 -12.35 1.43 -14.69
N ILE A 972 -11.46 1.53 -13.71
CA ILE A 972 -11.10 0.45 -12.80
C ILE A 972 -11.45 0.97 -11.40
N ASP A 973 -12.39 0.25 -10.80
CA ASP A 973 -13.03 0.31 -9.49
C ASP A 973 -13.60 1.66 -8.98
N ASP A 974 -14.89 1.63 -8.62
CA ASP A 974 -15.47 2.52 -7.61
C ASP A 974 -15.90 1.65 -6.44
N GLU A 975 -14.94 1.36 -5.55
CA GLU A 975 -15.12 0.51 -4.38
C GLU A 975 -16.28 0.99 -3.49
N ALA A 976 -16.52 2.31 -3.44
CA ALA A 976 -17.64 2.89 -2.70
C ALA A 976 -19.02 2.57 -3.30
N LYS A 977 -19.07 2.07 -4.55
CA LYS A 977 -20.31 1.73 -5.27
C LYS A 977 -20.46 0.25 -5.59
N ASP A 978 -19.52 -0.62 -5.18
CA ASP A 978 -19.55 -2.07 -5.45
C ASP A 978 -19.68 -2.39 -6.95
N GLU A 979 -19.09 -1.54 -7.81
CA GLU A 979 -19.02 -1.74 -9.25
C GLU A 979 -17.62 -2.31 -9.60
N GLN A 980 -17.55 -3.57 -10.04
CA GLN A 980 -16.30 -4.19 -10.49
C GLN A 980 -15.79 -3.48 -11.75
N GLY A 981 -14.66 -2.77 -11.65
CA GLY A 981 -14.17 -1.94 -12.73
C GLY A 981 -13.17 -2.69 -13.60
N TYR A 982 -13.65 -3.05 -14.76
CA TYR A 982 -12.79 -3.45 -15.88
C TYR A 982 -12.95 -2.45 -17.02
N ALA A 983 -12.02 -2.44 -17.97
CA ALA A 983 -11.86 -1.40 -18.97
C ALA A 983 -12.84 -1.53 -20.17
N HIS A 984 -14.12 -1.82 -19.92
CA HIS A 984 -15.20 -2.08 -20.90
C HIS A 984 -15.34 -1.07 -22.05
N SER A 985 -14.82 0.14 -21.86
CA SER A 985 -14.88 1.25 -22.79
C SER A 985 -13.50 1.83 -23.11
N ALA A 986 -12.42 1.12 -22.83
CA ALA A 986 -11.07 1.65 -23.04
C ALA A 986 -10.74 1.80 -24.54
N HIS A 987 -10.30 2.99 -24.94
CA HIS A 987 -10.09 3.30 -26.35
C HIS A 987 -9.09 4.45 -26.56
N ILE A 988 -8.61 4.56 -27.80
CA ILE A 988 -7.91 5.75 -28.30
C ILE A 988 -8.71 6.31 -29.46
N MET A 989 -8.92 7.63 -29.44
CA MET A 989 -9.48 8.39 -30.55
C MET A 989 -8.39 9.23 -31.19
N ALA A 990 -8.22 9.11 -32.51
CA ALA A 990 -7.41 10.03 -33.30
C ALA A 990 -8.31 10.88 -34.21
N LEU A 991 -8.00 12.17 -34.31
CA LEU A 991 -8.70 13.11 -35.19
C LEU A 991 -7.69 13.99 -35.94
N ARG A 992 -8.04 14.29 -37.19
CA ARG A 992 -7.28 15.24 -38.01
C ARG A 992 -7.58 16.65 -37.52
N VAL A 993 -6.54 17.40 -37.22
CA VAL A 993 -6.61 18.81 -36.85
C VAL A 993 -6.51 19.61 -38.13
N SER A 994 -7.54 20.39 -38.46
CA SER A 994 -7.56 21.14 -39.72
C SER A 994 -6.57 22.31 -39.67
N GLU A 995 -5.60 22.31 -40.58
CA GLU A 995 -4.99 23.56 -41.06
C GLU A 995 -5.90 24.19 -42.13
N PRO A 996 -6.06 25.53 -42.19
CA PRO A 996 -6.80 26.16 -43.26
C PRO A 996 -6.11 25.86 -44.61
N PRO A 997 -6.87 25.69 -45.70
CA PRO A 997 -6.27 25.57 -47.03
C PRO A 997 -5.48 26.85 -47.34
N SER A 998 -4.22 26.70 -47.77
CA SER A 998 -3.40 27.81 -48.24
C SER A 998 -4.10 28.52 -49.41
N GLU A 999 -4.54 29.76 -49.21
CA GLU A 999 -4.92 30.64 -50.33
C GLU A 999 -3.65 31.09 -51.06
N ASP A 1000 -3.09 30.22 -51.90
CA ASP A 1000 -2.15 30.63 -52.94
C ASP A 1000 -2.40 29.85 -54.22
N GLY A 1001 -3.20 30.46 -55.08
CA GLY A 1001 -3.55 29.95 -56.39
C GLY A 1001 -4.17 31.00 -57.31
N SER A 1002 -3.74 32.26 -57.21
CA SER A 1002 -4.04 33.28 -58.22
C SER A 1002 -2.76 33.67 -58.98
N GLY A 1003 -2.57 33.02 -60.12
CA GLY A 1003 -1.47 33.30 -61.05
C GLY A 1003 -1.81 32.70 -62.40
N ALA A 1004 -2.42 33.52 -63.26
CA ALA A 1004 -2.84 33.16 -64.61
C ALA A 1004 -1.69 32.64 -65.48
N ASP A 1005 -1.94 31.60 -66.28
CA ASP A 1005 -1.58 31.61 -67.71
C ASP A 1005 -2.26 30.50 -68.54
N GLY A 1006 -2.96 30.94 -69.58
CA GLY A 1006 -2.71 30.48 -70.96
C GLY A 1006 -3.14 29.07 -71.44
N LYS A 1007 -4.34 29.04 -72.05
CA LYS A 1007 -4.66 28.42 -73.37
C LYS A 1007 -4.87 26.90 -73.53
N HIS A 1008 -5.92 26.63 -74.32
CA HIS A 1008 -6.25 25.46 -75.16
C HIS A 1008 -6.68 24.20 -74.40
N GLY A 1009 -7.78 23.49 -74.71
CA GLY A 1009 -8.76 23.54 -75.79
C GLY A 1009 -9.39 22.15 -75.92
N LYS A 1010 -10.66 22.11 -76.39
CA LYS A 1010 -11.49 20.94 -76.81
C LYS A 1010 -12.15 20.13 -75.68
N GLN A 1011 -13.50 20.16 -75.58
CA GLN A 1011 -14.52 19.47 -76.39
C GLN A 1011 -14.56 17.94 -76.19
N GLN A 1012 -15.61 17.48 -75.49
CA GLN A 1012 -16.61 16.44 -75.85
C GLN A 1012 -17.19 15.90 -74.53
N LYS A 1013 -18.44 16.14 -74.15
CA LYS A 1013 -19.73 15.72 -74.74
C LYS A 1013 -19.83 14.22 -74.95
N ASN A 1014 -20.50 13.54 -74.03
CA ASN A 1014 -21.69 12.69 -74.26
C ASN A 1014 -22.21 12.27 -72.88
N ASP A 1015 -23.45 12.65 -72.53
CA ASP A 1015 -24.69 11.93 -72.84
C ASP A 1015 -24.72 10.58 -72.10
N GLY A 1016 -25.67 10.24 -71.25
CA GLY A 1016 -26.91 10.91 -70.92
C GLY A 1016 -27.87 9.90 -70.29
N GLY A 1017 -28.56 10.33 -69.25
CA GLY A 1017 -29.95 9.99 -68.96
C GLY A 1017 -30.25 8.62 -68.32
N ALA A 1018 -31.25 8.48 -67.44
CA ALA A 1018 -32.20 9.48 -66.96
C ALA A 1018 -32.96 8.98 -65.73
N SER A 1019 -33.44 9.96 -64.95
CA SER A 1019 -34.71 10.00 -64.18
C SER A 1019 -34.90 9.03 -63.01
N SER A 1020 -35.36 9.44 -61.83
CA SER A 1020 -36.41 10.44 -61.50
C SER A 1020 -36.03 11.23 -60.23
N ALA A 1021 -35.99 12.58 -60.19
CA ALA A 1021 -37.10 13.55 -60.14
C ALA A 1021 -38.17 13.21 -59.08
N GLY A 1022 -38.53 14.05 -58.10
CA GLY A 1022 -38.19 15.45 -57.80
C GLY A 1022 -38.63 15.79 -56.36
N SER A 1023 -38.01 16.82 -55.75
CA SER A 1023 -38.64 18.14 -55.45
C SER A 1023 -39.54 18.14 -54.20
N GLU A 1024 -39.59 19.13 -53.31
CA GLU A 1024 -38.98 20.46 -53.20
C GLU A 1024 -39.30 21.03 -51.80
N LYS A 1025 -38.43 21.93 -51.36
CA LYS A 1025 -38.58 23.10 -50.47
C LYS A 1025 -39.91 23.40 -49.74
N ALA A 1026 -39.76 23.50 -48.41
CA ALA A 1026 -39.96 24.66 -47.52
C ALA A 1026 -41.22 25.58 -47.57
N LEU A 1027 -41.65 25.90 -46.33
CA LEU A 1027 -42.31 27.12 -45.81
C LEU A 1027 -43.84 27.33 -45.97
N ALA A 1028 -44.58 27.25 -44.83
CA ALA A 1028 -45.00 28.41 -44.01
C ALA A 1028 -46.37 28.24 -43.30
N ARG A 1029 -46.38 28.58 -41.99
CA ARG A 1029 -47.36 29.34 -41.16
C ARG A 1029 -48.88 29.15 -41.41
N THR A 1030 -49.68 28.92 -40.37
CA THR A 1030 -50.31 29.89 -39.44
C THR A 1030 -51.31 29.09 -38.57
N GLY A 1031 -51.71 29.41 -37.33
CA GLY A 1031 -51.49 30.52 -36.41
C GLY A 1031 -52.47 30.43 -35.22
N PHE A 1032 -52.20 31.23 -34.18
CA PHE A 1032 -53.13 31.77 -33.15
C PHE A 1032 -53.71 30.80 -32.07
N ASP A 1033 -53.76 31.13 -30.77
CA ASP A 1033 -53.30 32.32 -30.04
C ASP A 1033 -53.43 32.13 -28.51
N ALA A 1034 -52.67 32.97 -27.79
CA ALA A 1034 -52.99 33.60 -26.50
C ALA A 1034 -52.84 32.81 -25.17
N ARG A 1035 -52.26 33.34 -24.08
CA ARG A 1035 -51.64 34.65 -23.75
C ARG A 1035 -51.03 34.57 -22.32
N ILE A 1036 -49.87 35.22 -22.13
CA ILE A 1036 -49.44 36.08 -21.00
C ILE A 1036 -49.34 35.43 -19.59
N GLY A 1037 -48.28 35.56 -18.77
CA GLY A 1037 -47.10 36.43 -18.77
C GLY A 1037 -46.92 37.13 -17.40
N LEU A 1038 -45.68 37.13 -16.87
CA LEU A 1038 -45.13 37.88 -15.71
C LEU A 1038 -45.64 37.46 -14.30
N GLY A 1039 -44.85 37.45 -13.22
CA GLY A 1039 -43.47 37.84 -12.95
C GLY A 1039 -43.14 37.72 -11.44
N ALA A 1040 -41.85 37.59 -11.15
CA ALA A 1040 -41.05 37.69 -9.90
C ALA A 1040 -41.70 38.00 -8.52
N LEU A 1041 -41.17 37.40 -7.43
CA LEU A 1041 -40.35 38.04 -6.35
C LEU A 1041 -40.10 37.10 -5.11
N VAL A 1042 -38.81 36.89 -4.75
CA VAL A 1042 -38.13 37.02 -3.42
C VAL A 1042 -38.58 36.27 -2.13
N LEU A 1043 -37.62 35.47 -1.61
CA LEU A 1043 -37.09 35.26 -0.24
C LEU A 1043 -37.95 35.00 1.03
N LEU A 1044 -37.33 34.11 1.86
CA LEU A 1044 -37.17 34.07 3.33
C LEU A 1044 -38.01 33.12 4.21
N LEU A 1045 -37.23 32.29 4.91
CA LEU A 1045 -37.26 31.92 6.34
C LEU A 1045 -38.06 30.71 6.86
N ALA A 1046 -37.25 29.77 7.38
CA ALA A 1046 -37.27 29.19 8.73
C ALA A 1046 -38.29 28.09 9.07
N GLY A 1047 -37.77 27.03 9.71
CA GLY A 1047 -38.59 26.10 10.50
C GLY A 1047 -37.92 24.76 10.74
N ALA A 1048 -37.15 24.66 11.82
CA ALA A 1048 -36.68 23.41 12.41
C ALA A 1048 -37.83 22.48 12.83
N ALA A 1049 -37.57 21.15 12.87
CA ALA A 1049 -37.78 20.27 14.04
C ALA A 1049 -38.25 18.84 13.70
N LEU A 1050 -37.44 17.89 14.17
CA LEU A 1050 -37.77 16.62 14.86
C LEU A 1050 -38.44 15.43 14.12
N HIS A 1051 -37.70 14.32 14.25
CA HIS A 1051 -38.11 12.96 14.65
C HIS A 1051 -38.68 11.98 13.61
N GLY A 1052 -37.99 10.83 13.50
CA GLY A 1052 -38.55 9.60 12.94
C GLY A 1052 -37.56 8.45 12.80
N ARG A 1053 -37.16 7.82 13.92
CA ARG A 1053 -36.52 6.48 13.97
C ARG A 1053 -37.33 5.47 13.15
N ARG A 1054 -36.65 4.54 12.44
CA ARG A 1054 -36.67 3.08 12.73
C ARG A 1054 -36.01 2.21 11.64
N SER A 1055 -35.21 1.26 12.15
CA SER A 1055 -35.08 -0.16 11.74
C SER A 1055 -34.35 -0.43 10.42
N ALA A 1056 -33.11 -0.94 10.40
CA ALA A 1056 -32.62 -2.24 10.89
C ALA A 1056 -33.22 -3.46 10.16
N ARG A 1057 -32.33 -4.22 9.51
CA ARG A 1057 -32.30 -5.67 9.15
C ARG A 1057 -31.51 -5.80 7.84
N ARG A 1058 -30.57 -6.72 7.66
CA ARG A 1058 -30.13 -7.87 8.45
C ARG A 1058 -28.88 -8.38 7.74
N GLU A 1059 -27.82 -8.60 8.49
CA GLU A 1059 -26.86 -9.69 8.24
C GLU A 1059 -27.34 -10.93 8.98
#